data_AF-A0A6B9T9W2-F1
#
_entry.id   AF-A0A6B9T9W2-F1
#
_cell.length_a   1.000
_cell.length_b   1.000
_cell.length_c   1.000
_cell.angle_alpha   90.00
_cell.angle_beta   90.00
_cell.angle_gamma   90.00
#
_symmetry.space_group_name_H-M   'P 1'
#
loop_
_entity.id
_entity.type
_entity.pdbx_description
1 polymer ?
#
loop_
_entity_poly.entity_id
_entity_poly.type
_entity_poly.pdbx_seq_one_letter_code
_entity_poly.pdbx_strand_id
1 'polypeptide(L)'
;MTHRGGWTLLAFFAVTVAVMAAVASMPVSEAPSVDQDLVDEYGYADVIVYEGTRSSVYIATKVPVQGSDGGVSYEWEVESVSQGSSPSLARLSELSEGFTVVMVGGTLGNLTLVQTDVVDGVSPVDVTFEMYGGSLSDLRVLTVPYSLESQLENSYTLMFGPLGTVELDLVSGSIGDLIPTEDMVSADSLDITIGEGMVIDRMLTTGSNGRYASVSVELRGGHVGYMTNEKSVVGSLSYDFRSGAVDYFCIGADTENGSNTYLSDLNTFYVQGDVHVHVDDSVEVRQAIIGAGILDIPSRLWNGDVAQSTASTNVEIDAGDMPLSPDTCFMTSNRSQGNVYQFTTYTVGGTPRTKAMSTDCYVSGSSSRQPVYGDEGVWASATDLTVNVGQYLYVNAQMTISSGSTFTVSQGGCLVTTGHIFLVGLLQNDGDVYNSGVIEKREGGTIAGNEPIGDGFVAYCINVSPADGRIDVMASDDDTVILRTDSTVYISRISVLLENGDREVTITAPESLYMGGDMFLIGLREVSGASSLGAYNLDVIGIDEAVLSSMSIEVTVSCSLGSDTGCYVYHVDEETGDVVAMEITDRSYGEITFLADGTGQYFLSTTSPEGIDDSDGSVLSENALNIALAAVIVLVGAIVVYILLKKD
;
A
#
# COMPACT_ATOMS: atom_id res chain seq x y z
N MET A 1 18.62 21.57 106.31
CA MET A 1 17.63 21.88 105.27
C MET A 1 18.34 22.67 104.18
N THR A 2 18.61 22.00 103.07
CA THR A 2 19.62 22.34 102.07
C THR A 2 19.00 23.07 100.88
N HIS A 3 19.66 24.16 100.49
CA HIS A 3 19.37 24.97 99.30
C HIS A 3 19.37 24.13 98.01
N ARG A 4 18.21 24.01 97.37
CA ARG A 4 18.04 23.63 95.96
C ARG A 4 17.00 24.56 95.37
N GLY A 5 17.41 25.53 94.55
CA GLY A 5 16.47 26.46 93.92
C GLY A 5 17.10 27.55 93.05
N GLY A 6 18.30 27.33 92.50
CA GLY A 6 19.00 28.36 91.70
C GLY A 6 19.57 27.87 90.36
N TRP A 7 19.52 26.57 90.06
CA TRP A 7 20.24 26.00 88.91
C TRP A 7 19.33 25.69 87.71
N THR A 8 18.01 25.66 87.90
CA THR A 8 17.05 25.37 86.81
C THR A 8 16.67 26.61 85.99
N LEU A 9 16.72 27.81 86.58
CA LEU A 9 16.35 29.05 85.86
C LEU A 9 17.51 29.58 84.98
N LEU A 10 18.75 29.41 85.43
CA LEU A 10 19.95 29.84 84.69
C LEU A 10 20.25 28.90 83.50
N ALA A 11 19.97 27.59 83.66
CA ALA A 11 20.09 26.61 82.58
C ALA A 11 19.02 26.82 81.49
N PHE A 12 17.80 27.23 81.87
CA PHE A 12 16.77 27.56 80.89
C PHE A 12 17.13 28.83 80.11
N PHE A 13 17.57 29.90 80.77
CA PHE A 13 17.97 31.13 80.08
C PHE A 13 19.20 30.95 79.17
N ALA A 14 20.18 30.13 79.58
CA ALA A 14 21.34 29.83 78.75
C ALA A 14 20.99 28.99 77.51
N VAL A 15 20.04 28.05 77.64
CA VAL A 15 19.55 27.25 76.51
C VAL A 15 18.65 28.09 75.58
N THR A 16 17.81 28.99 76.10
CA THR A 16 16.98 29.86 75.25
C THR A 16 17.79 30.93 74.53
N VAL A 17 18.86 31.46 75.14
CA VAL A 17 19.77 32.42 74.47
C VAL A 17 20.71 31.72 73.50
N ALA A 18 21.15 30.48 73.76
CA ALA A 18 21.92 29.70 72.80
C ALA A 18 21.07 29.21 71.61
N VAL A 19 19.80 28.87 71.83
CA VAL A 19 18.85 28.54 70.75
C VAL A 19 18.47 29.79 69.96
N MET A 20 18.23 30.94 70.61
CA MET A 20 17.98 32.19 69.87
C MET A 20 19.21 32.74 69.15
N ALA A 21 20.42 32.56 69.70
CA ALA A 21 21.66 32.93 69.01
C ALA A 21 22.00 31.97 67.85
N ALA A 22 21.68 30.67 67.97
CA ALA A 22 21.83 29.70 66.88
C ALA A 22 20.76 29.86 65.78
N VAL A 23 19.58 30.40 66.12
CA VAL A 23 18.53 30.76 65.14
C VAL A 23 18.80 32.14 64.49
N ALA A 24 19.48 33.05 65.20
CA ALA A 24 19.91 34.35 64.65
C ALA A 24 21.23 34.31 63.87
N SER A 25 21.97 33.19 63.91
CA SER A 25 23.15 32.94 63.08
C SER A 25 22.92 31.79 62.09
N MET A 26 21.66 31.44 61.79
CA MET A 26 21.39 30.73 60.55
C MET A 26 21.76 31.68 59.42
N PRO A 27 22.58 31.25 58.45
CA PRO A 27 22.79 32.07 57.27
C PRO A 27 21.39 32.37 56.73
N VAL A 28 21.08 33.66 56.53
CA VAL A 28 20.12 34.02 55.49
C VAL A 28 20.60 33.22 54.30
N SER A 29 19.88 32.17 53.90
CA SER A 29 20.30 31.39 52.74
C SER A 29 20.36 32.43 51.63
N GLU A 30 21.58 32.73 51.18
CA GLU A 30 21.76 33.52 49.97
C GLU A 30 20.82 32.88 48.95
N ALA A 31 19.93 33.69 48.36
CA ALA A 31 19.10 33.21 47.27
C ALA A 31 20.05 32.50 46.30
N PRO A 32 19.71 31.28 45.84
CA PRO A 32 20.61 30.57 44.95
C PRO A 32 20.99 31.50 43.80
N SER A 33 22.29 31.66 43.57
CA SER A 33 22.77 32.42 42.42
C SER A 33 22.88 31.47 41.24
N VAL A 34 22.59 31.97 40.05
CA VAL A 34 22.78 31.19 38.82
C VAL A 34 24.24 30.80 38.67
N ASP A 35 24.50 29.58 38.19
CA ASP A 35 25.86 29.16 37.83
C ASP A 35 26.36 30.00 36.65
N GLN A 36 27.49 30.69 36.84
CA GLN A 36 28.02 31.60 35.83
C GLN A 36 28.55 30.86 34.60
N ASP A 37 29.04 29.63 34.77
CA ASP A 37 29.49 28.82 33.63
C ASP A 37 28.28 28.51 32.71
N LEU A 38 27.10 28.27 33.29
CA LEU A 38 25.85 28.09 32.53
C LEU A 38 25.35 29.38 31.87
N VAL A 39 25.53 30.53 32.52
CA VAL A 39 25.19 31.83 31.91
C VAL A 39 26.13 32.17 30.75
N ASP A 40 27.41 31.85 30.88
CA ASP A 40 28.39 32.08 29.81
C ASP A 40 28.09 31.21 28.59
N GLU A 41 27.62 29.97 28.79
CA GLU A 41 27.29 29.03 27.71
C GLU A 41 25.88 29.25 27.13
N TYR A 42 24.87 29.44 27.99
CA TYR A 42 23.44 29.47 27.63
C TYR A 42 22.77 30.82 27.90
N GLY A 43 23.53 31.90 28.08
CA GLY A 43 23.01 33.23 28.41
C GLY A 43 22.08 33.87 27.37
N TYR A 44 21.96 33.24 26.19
CA TYR A 44 20.97 33.60 25.17
C TYR A 44 19.55 33.19 25.58
N ALA A 45 19.39 32.12 26.37
CA ALA A 45 18.11 31.60 26.81
C ALA A 45 17.38 32.58 27.75
N ASP A 46 16.06 32.44 27.83
CA ASP A 46 15.22 33.14 28.79
C ASP A 46 15.11 32.38 30.11
N VAL A 47 15.18 31.04 30.05
CA VAL A 47 15.18 30.17 31.24
C VAL A 47 16.24 29.08 31.10
N ILE A 48 16.98 28.83 32.17
CA ILE A 48 17.92 27.70 32.30
C ILE A 48 17.45 26.81 33.46
N VAL A 49 17.19 25.54 33.16
CA VAL A 49 16.82 24.50 34.14
C VAL A 49 18.03 23.59 34.37
N TYR A 50 18.47 23.46 35.61
CA TYR A 50 19.67 22.67 35.94
C TYR A 50 19.57 21.99 37.30
N GLU A 51 20.41 20.97 37.51
CA GLU A 51 20.45 20.24 38.77
C GLU A 51 20.93 21.16 39.90
N GLY A 52 20.14 21.25 40.97
CA GLY A 52 20.48 22.02 42.15
C GLY A 52 21.14 21.17 43.22
N THR A 53 20.61 21.27 44.45
CA THR A 53 21.00 20.35 45.53
C THR A 53 20.41 18.96 45.31
N ARG A 54 20.85 17.98 46.12
CA ARG A 54 20.47 16.56 46.02
C ARG A 54 18.95 16.26 45.92
N SER A 55 18.08 17.18 46.30
CA SER A 55 16.63 17.03 46.23
C SER A 55 15.93 18.21 45.54
N SER A 56 16.67 19.05 44.82
CA SER A 56 16.13 20.23 44.16
C SER A 56 16.58 20.35 42.70
N VAL A 57 15.77 21.04 41.91
CA VAL A 57 16.10 21.53 40.58
C VAL A 57 16.06 23.05 40.65
N TYR A 58 17.03 23.70 40.02
CA TYR A 58 17.08 25.16 39.95
C TYR A 58 16.56 25.62 38.60
N ILE A 59 15.74 26.67 38.63
CA ILE A 59 15.17 27.33 37.46
C ILE A 59 15.67 28.77 37.51
N ALA A 60 16.60 29.11 36.63
CA ALA A 60 17.11 30.46 36.49
C ALA A 60 16.36 31.16 35.36
N THR A 61 15.69 32.27 35.67
CA THR A 61 14.92 33.07 34.72
C THR A 61 15.60 34.41 34.48
N LYS A 62 15.72 34.80 33.22
CA LYS A 62 16.30 36.06 32.79
C LYS A 62 15.26 37.18 32.92
N VAL A 63 15.58 38.17 33.75
CA VAL A 63 14.67 39.27 34.08
C VAL A 63 15.26 40.60 33.59
N PRO A 64 14.52 41.42 32.82
CA PRO A 64 14.97 42.73 32.41
C PRO A 64 15.04 43.68 33.62
N VAL A 65 16.18 44.32 33.80
CA VAL A 65 16.42 45.35 34.82
C VAL A 65 16.64 46.68 34.12
N GLN A 66 15.78 47.64 34.43
CA GLN A 66 15.87 48.98 33.85
C GLN A 66 17.04 49.74 34.49
N GLY A 67 18.07 49.99 33.69
CA GLY A 67 19.23 50.76 34.10
C GLY A 67 18.87 52.22 34.39
N SER A 68 19.60 52.83 35.31
CA SER A 68 19.43 54.26 35.66
C SER A 68 19.70 55.23 34.50
N ASP A 69 20.29 54.76 33.41
CA ASP A 69 20.57 55.47 32.16
C ASP A 69 19.49 55.28 31.08
N GLY A 70 18.43 54.50 31.36
CA GLY A 70 17.37 54.19 30.41
C GLY A 70 17.69 53.00 29.49
N GLY A 71 18.85 52.37 29.65
CA GLY A 71 19.15 51.08 29.02
C GLY A 71 18.42 49.93 29.71
N VAL A 72 18.20 48.83 28.98
CA VAL A 72 17.73 47.57 29.56
C VAL A 72 18.94 46.67 29.74
N SER A 73 19.27 46.33 30.99
CA SER A 73 20.19 45.25 31.35
C SER A 73 19.39 44.00 31.75
N TYR A 74 20.05 42.86 31.93
CA TYR A 74 19.40 41.63 32.36
C TYR A 74 20.09 41.08 33.60
N GLU A 75 19.30 40.58 34.55
CA GLU A 75 19.74 39.81 35.70
C GLU A 75 19.08 38.43 35.69
N TRP A 76 19.61 37.49 36.48
CA TRP A 76 19.06 36.15 36.61
C TRP A 76 18.45 35.95 37.99
N GLU A 77 17.17 35.60 38.04
CA GLU A 77 16.49 35.19 39.26
C GLU A 77 16.43 33.66 39.30
N VAL A 78 16.85 33.04 40.41
CA VAL A 78 16.85 31.58 40.55
C VAL A 78 15.80 31.14 41.57
N GLU A 79 14.91 30.27 41.13
CA GLU A 79 13.98 29.54 41.97
C GLU A 79 14.48 28.11 42.21
N SER A 80 14.29 27.61 43.45
CA SER A 80 14.57 26.22 43.79
C SER A 80 13.27 25.44 43.96
N VAL A 81 13.02 24.49 43.07
CA VAL A 81 11.89 23.57 43.15
C VAL A 81 12.33 22.19 43.62
N SER A 82 11.41 21.39 44.17
CA SER A 82 11.73 20.02 44.58
C SER A 82 11.90 19.11 43.35
N GLN A 83 12.73 18.07 43.43
CA GLN A 83 12.77 17.05 42.38
C GLN A 83 11.38 16.41 42.18
N GLY A 84 11.00 16.19 40.92
CA GLY A 84 9.69 15.69 40.53
C GLY A 84 8.55 16.74 40.59
N SER A 85 8.86 18.01 40.84
CA SER A 85 7.86 19.09 40.75
C SER A 85 7.42 19.32 39.31
N SER A 86 6.23 19.87 39.12
CA SER A 86 5.67 20.18 37.80
C SER A 86 5.55 21.70 37.58
N PRO A 87 6.65 22.41 37.29
CA PRO A 87 6.64 23.85 37.11
C PRO A 87 6.04 24.26 35.75
N SER A 88 5.50 25.48 35.72
CA SER A 88 5.20 26.21 34.49
C SER A 88 6.09 27.44 34.43
N LEU A 89 6.78 27.64 33.30
CA LEU A 89 7.88 28.61 33.21
C LEU A 89 7.43 30.02 32.84
N ALA A 90 6.47 30.16 31.95
CA ALA A 90 5.97 31.46 31.50
C ALA A 90 4.45 31.47 31.28
N ARG A 91 3.85 32.66 31.43
CA ARG A 91 2.47 32.91 30.99
C ARG A 91 2.46 33.50 29.60
N LEU A 92 1.50 33.09 28.78
CA LEU A 92 1.41 33.55 27.40
C LEU A 92 1.35 35.09 27.27
N SER A 93 0.60 35.77 28.15
CA SER A 93 0.48 37.24 28.11
C SER A 93 1.76 38.01 28.49
N GLU A 94 2.74 37.33 29.07
CA GLU A 94 4.04 37.91 29.46
C GLU A 94 5.08 37.82 28.34
N LEU A 95 4.78 37.03 27.29
CA LEU A 95 5.64 36.79 26.14
C LEU A 95 5.32 37.79 25.02
N SER A 96 6.31 38.08 24.18
CA SER A 96 6.19 39.09 23.12
C SER A 96 6.41 38.52 21.73
N GLU A 97 7.59 37.97 21.46
CA GLU A 97 7.93 37.42 20.14
C GLU A 97 8.55 36.02 20.24
N GLY A 98 9.36 35.74 21.25
CA GLY A 98 10.00 34.43 21.44
C GLY A 98 10.22 34.05 22.90
N PHE A 99 10.43 32.76 23.14
CA PHE A 99 10.73 32.20 24.45
C PHE A 99 11.65 30.98 24.32
N THR A 100 12.88 31.09 24.82
CA THR A 100 13.90 30.04 24.75
C THR A 100 14.18 29.44 26.12
N VAL A 101 14.10 28.12 26.23
CA VAL A 101 14.34 27.39 27.47
C VAL A 101 15.42 26.34 27.24
N VAL A 102 16.43 26.31 28.10
CA VAL A 102 17.50 25.32 28.07
C VAL A 102 17.44 24.46 29.33
N MET A 103 17.36 23.15 29.18
CA MET A 103 17.44 22.18 30.27
C MET A 103 18.74 21.38 30.19
N VAL A 104 19.58 21.53 31.21
CA VAL A 104 20.91 20.90 31.28
C VAL A 104 20.90 19.70 32.24
N GLY A 105 19.98 19.66 33.21
CA GLY A 105 19.91 18.57 34.19
C GLY A 105 18.77 18.70 35.19
N GLY A 106 18.73 17.75 36.14
CA GLY A 106 17.69 17.66 37.16
C GLY A 106 16.54 16.73 36.77
N THR A 107 15.63 16.48 37.71
CA THR A 107 14.45 15.62 37.52
C THR A 107 13.19 16.40 37.86
N LEU A 108 12.31 16.58 36.89
CA LEU A 108 11.00 17.21 37.05
C LEU A 108 9.88 16.22 36.72
N GLY A 109 8.68 16.52 37.21
CA GLY A 109 7.46 15.84 36.84
C GLY A 109 7.02 16.33 35.45
N ASN A 110 6.00 17.18 35.43
CA ASN A 110 5.45 17.74 34.20
C ASN A 110 6.02 19.14 34.00
N LEU A 111 6.85 19.33 32.99
CA LEU A 111 7.37 20.64 32.63
C LEU A 111 6.44 21.27 31.57
N THR A 112 5.82 22.40 31.91
CA THR A 112 5.06 23.22 30.96
C THR A 112 5.87 24.46 30.62
N LEU A 113 6.25 24.64 29.36
CA LEU A 113 7.02 25.82 28.94
C LEU A 113 6.14 27.07 29.02
N VAL A 114 4.98 27.03 28.37
CA VAL A 114 4.03 28.15 28.32
C VAL A 114 2.67 27.72 28.84
N GLN A 115 2.14 28.45 29.82
CA GLN A 115 0.75 28.30 30.27
C GLN A 115 -0.10 29.45 29.73
N THR A 116 -1.19 29.10 29.06
CA THR A 116 -2.15 30.08 28.55
C THR A 116 -2.90 30.75 29.69
N ASP A 117 -2.89 32.08 29.72
CA ASP A 117 -3.70 32.90 30.64
C ASP A 117 -4.71 33.81 29.90
N VAL A 118 -4.65 33.85 28.56
CA VAL A 118 -5.52 34.61 27.65
C VAL A 118 -5.75 33.83 26.33
N VAL A 119 -6.93 33.98 25.70
CA VAL A 119 -7.34 33.20 24.49
C VAL A 119 -7.61 34.10 23.25
N ASP A 120 -7.26 35.39 23.34
CA ASP A 120 -7.44 36.40 22.28
C ASP A 120 -6.44 37.55 22.52
N GLY A 121 -6.15 38.33 21.48
CA GLY A 121 -5.45 39.61 21.58
C GLY A 121 -3.94 39.49 21.78
N VAL A 122 -3.39 38.29 21.59
CA VAL A 122 -1.96 37.99 21.68
C VAL A 122 -1.42 37.67 20.29
N SER A 123 -0.16 38.07 20.06
CA SER A 123 0.57 37.64 18.87
C SER A 123 1.14 36.24 19.10
N PRO A 124 1.26 35.40 18.06
CA PRO A 124 1.93 34.12 18.18
C PRO A 124 3.36 34.27 18.71
N VAL A 125 3.79 33.35 19.56
CA VAL A 125 5.13 33.34 20.16
C VAL A 125 5.91 32.15 19.62
N ASP A 126 7.16 32.38 19.21
CA ASP A 126 8.09 31.31 18.85
C ASP A 126 8.68 30.69 20.13
N VAL A 127 8.67 29.36 20.25
CA VAL A 127 9.15 28.67 21.45
C VAL A 127 10.26 27.69 21.09
N THR A 128 11.42 27.86 21.70
CA THR A 128 12.57 26.95 21.53
C THR A 128 12.84 26.26 22.87
N PHE A 129 12.93 24.94 22.85
CA PHE A 129 13.37 24.14 23.99
C PHE A 129 14.55 23.27 23.62
N GLU A 130 15.65 23.43 24.35
CA GLU A 130 16.87 22.66 24.17
C GLU A 130 17.10 21.80 25.41
N MET A 131 17.31 20.49 25.22
CA MET A 131 17.54 19.56 26.32
C MET A 131 18.89 18.85 26.15
N TYR A 132 19.84 19.24 26.99
CA TYR A 132 21.19 18.67 27.05
C TYR A 132 21.36 17.64 28.16
N GLY A 133 20.37 17.47 29.06
CA GLY A 133 20.38 16.44 30.08
C GLY A 133 19.21 16.52 31.06
N GLY A 134 19.11 15.53 31.95
CA GLY A 134 18.07 15.43 32.98
C GLY A 134 16.91 14.52 32.60
N SER A 135 15.83 14.58 33.39
CA SER A 135 14.68 13.69 33.26
C SER A 135 13.36 14.42 33.51
N LEU A 136 12.41 14.25 32.60
CA LEU A 136 11.05 14.76 32.68
C LEU A 136 10.07 13.58 32.68
N SER A 137 9.03 13.65 33.53
CA SER A 137 7.89 12.73 33.37
C SER A 137 7.11 13.11 32.12
N ASP A 138 6.70 14.37 32.00
CA ASP A 138 6.01 14.89 30.83
C ASP A 138 6.65 16.22 30.37
N LEU A 139 6.75 16.43 29.06
CA LEU A 139 7.06 17.74 28.46
C LEU A 139 5.85 18.25 27.68
N ARG A 140 5.43 19.49 28.01
CA ARG A 140 4.35 20.22 27.33
C ARG A 140 4.86 21.58 26.91
N VAL A 141 4.78 21.89 25.61
CA VAL A 141 5.17 23.24 25.13
C VAL A 141 4.12 24.25 25.56
N LEU A 142 2.85 23.93 25.30
CA LEU A 142 1.74 24.77 25.72
C LEU A 142 0.60 23.95 26.34
N THR A 143 0.05 24.48 27.44
CA THR A 143 -1.14 23.93 28.10
C THR A 143 -2.20 25.03 28.30
N VAL A 144 -3.46 24.71 28.01
CA VAL A 144 -4.59 25.58 28.33
C VAL A 144 -5.20 25.13 29.67
N PRO A 145 -5.27 25.99 30.69
CA PRO A 145 -5.94 25.64 31.93
C PRO A 145 -7.44 25.41 31.71
N TYR A 146 -8.03 24.46 32.46
CA TYR A 146 -9.46 24.16 32.42
C TYR A 146 -10.40 25.37 32.52
N SER A 147 -9.99 26.43 33.22
CA SER A 147 -10.76 27.67 33.32
C SER A 147 -10.90 28.46 32.01
N LEU A 148 -10.04 28.18 31.03
CA LEU A 148 -10.00 28.85 29.73
C LEU A 148 -10.44 27.94 28.57
N GLU A 149 -10.50 26.62 28.76
CA GLU A 149 -10.92 25.66 27.73
C GLU A 149 -12.25 26.04 27.06
N SER A 150 -13.24 26.50 27.82
CA SER A 150 -14.56 26.88 27.27
C SER A 150 -14.53 28.13 26.38
N GLN A 151 -13.41 28.86 26.35
CA GLN A 151 -13.21 30.04 25.50
C GLN A 151 -12.55 29.68 24.17
N LEU A 152 -11.98 28.47 24.04
CA LEU A 152 -11.43 28.00 22.77
C LEU A 152 -12.55 27.74 21.77
N GLU A 153 -12.35 28.19 20.54
CA GLU A 153 -13.26 27.85 19.46
C GLU A 153 -13.10 26.37 19.10
N ASN A 154 -14.22 25.65 19.04
CA ASN A 154 -14.25 24.26 18.60
C ASN A 154 -14.20 24.15 17.06
N SER A 155 -13.18 24.76 16.43
CA SER A 155 -12.95 24.67 14.98
C SER A 155 -11.47 24.61 14.64
N TYR A 156 -11.07 23.70 13.75
CA TYR A 156 -9.70 23.70 13.22
C TYR A 156 -9.40 24.91 12.34
N THR A 157 -10.41 25.56 11.76
CA THR A 157 -10.20 26.74 10.89
C THR A 157 -9.93 28.00 11.69
N LEU A 158 -10.64 28.18 12.80
CA LEU A 158 -10.62 29.37 13.66
C LEU A 158 -9.92 29.10 15.00
N MET A 159 -9.12 28.04 15.05
CA MET A 159 -8.40 27.59 16.23
C MET A 159 -7.54 28.72 16.81
N PHE A 160 -7.46 28.78 18.13
CA PHE A 160 -6.60 29.73 18.82
C PHE A 160 -5.14 29.44 18.47
N GLY A 161 -4.43 30.42 17.89
CA GLY A 161 -3.04 30.28 17.44
C GLY A 161 -2.03 31.06 18.28
N PRO A 162 -1.70 30.59 19.49
CA PRO A 162 -0.75 31.26 20.38
C PRO A 162 0.72 31.01 20.02
N LEU A 163 1.01 30.05 19.14
CA LEU A 163 2.38 29.64 18.82
C LEU A 163 2.69 29.93 17.36
N GLY A 164 3.88 30.47 17.11
CA GLY A 164 4.47 30.54 15.78
C GLY A 164 5.22 29.25 15.47
N THR A 165 6.54 29.33 15.50
CA THR A 165 7.47 28.19 15.35
C THR A 165 7.75 27.57 16.71
N VAL A 166 7.62 26.25 16.80
CA VAL A 166 8.02 25.46 17.97
C VAL A 166 9.21 24.60 17.60
N GLU A 167 10.35 24.84 18.22
CA GLU A 167 11.59 24.10 17.98
C GLU A 167 12.00 23.33 19.24
N LEU A 168 12.08 22.00 19.15
CA LEU A 168 12.51 21.12 20.23
C LEU A 168 13.82 20.44 19.83
N ASP A 169 14.95 20.92 20.38
CA ASP A 169 16.27 20.30 20.18
C ASP A 169 16.60 19.40 21.39
N LEU A 170 16.32 18.12 21.23
CA LEU A 170 16.36 17.12 22.28
C LEU A 170 17.66 16.32 22.17
N VAL A 171 18.77 16.90 22.64
CA VAL A 171 20.12 16.34 22.48
C VAL A 171 20.39 15.14 23.41
N SER A 172 20.06 15.26 24.71
CA SER A 172 20.24 14.16 25.66
C SER A 172 19.35 14.25 26.90
N GLY A 173 19.04 13.09 27.50
CA GLY A 173 18.21 12.98 28.70
C GLY A 173 17.06 11.97 28.53
N SER A 174 16.03 12.11 29.34
CA SER A 174 14.84 11.24 29.26
C SER A 174 13.54 12.02 29.38
N ILE A 175 12.56 11.72 28.54
CA ILE A 175 11.18 12.22 28.64
C ILE A 175 10.24 11.02 28.68
N GLY A 176 9.31 10.97 29.63
CA GLY A 176 8.23 9.99 29.60
C GLY A 176 7.28 10.29 28.44
N ASP A 177 6.41 11.28 28.61
CA ASP A 177 5.48 11.72 27.57
C ASP A 177 5.90 13.07 26.97
N LEU A 178 6.15 13.09 25.65
CA LEU A 178 6.26 14.33 24.87
C LEU A 178 4.91 14.67 24.23
N ILE A 179 4.32 15.78 24.68
CA ILE A 179 3.01 16.28 24.23
C ILE A 179 3.14 17.77 23.88
N PRO A 180 3.54 18.13 22.64
CA PRO A 180 3.82 19.52 22.28
C PRO A 180 2.66 20.47 22.60
N THR A 181 1.46 20.16 22.13
CA THR A 181 0.24 20.91 22.47
C THR A 181 -0.84 20.01 23.03
N GLU A 182 -1.63 20.56 23.94
CA GLU A 182 -2.92 20.02 24.35
C GLU A 182 -4.02 21.02 23.97
N ASP A 183 -5.24 20.52 23.78
CA ASP A 183 -6.44 21.30 23.46
C ASP A 183 -6.45 21.92 22.04
N MET A 184 -7.57 22.58 21.69
CA MET A 184 -7.80 23.20 20.37
C MET A 184 -6.88 24.41 20.13
N VAL A 185 -5.60 24.14 19.90
CA VAL A 185 -4.52 25.12 19.76
C VAL A 185 -3.76 24.91 18.44
N SER A 186 -3.41 26.01 17.76
CA SER A 186 -2.59 25.96 16.54
C SER A 186 -1.18 26.50 16.73
N ALA A 187 -0.25 25.94 15.97
CA ALA A 187 1.09 26.46 15.74
C ALA A 187 1.33 26.59 14.22
N ASP A 188 2.21 27.50 13.80
CA ASP A 188 2.62 27.57 12.40
C ASP A 188 3.47 26.33 12.05
N SER A 189 4.53 26.08 12.81
CA SER A 189 5.40 24.92 12.58
C SER A 189 5.87 24.27 13.87
N LEU A 190 6.13 22.96 13.78
CA LEU A 190 6.71 22.16 14.86
C LEU A 190 7.89 21.37 14.31
N ASP A 191 9.08 21.68 14.78
CA ASP A 191 10.34 21.03 14.40
C ASP A 191 10.94 20.34 15.62
N ILE A 192 11.19 19.04 15.52
CA ILE A 192 11.69 18.21 16.64
C ILE A 192 12.95 17.48 16.18
N THR A 193 14.07 17.71 16.87
CA THR A 193 15.32 16.99 16.65
C THR A 193 15.62 16.11 17.86
N ILE A 194 15.89 14.82 17.64
CA ILE A 194 16.14 13.83 18.70
C ILE A 194 17.57 13.29 18.55
N GLY A 195 18.46 13.67 19.46
CA GLY A 195 19.88 13.32 19.46
C GLY A 195 20.21 11.98 20.14
N GLU A 196 21.47 11.54 19.96
CA GLU A 196 21.99 10.22 20.39
C GLU A 196 21.79 9.89 21.88
N GLY A 197 21.80 10.90 22.75
CA GLY A 197 21.65 10.68 24.19
C GLY A 197 20.22 10.76 24.71
N MET A 198 19.23 10.94 23.83
CA MET A 198 17.84 11.17 24.20
C MET A 198 17.03 9.87 24.19
N VAL A 199 16.22 9.69 25.24
CA VAL A 199 15.24 8.61 25.35
C VAL A 199 13.86 9.21 25.58
N ILE A 200 12.89 8.86 24.73
CA ILE A 200 11.49 9.28 24.87
C ILE A 200 10.62 8.03 24.98
N ASP A 201 9.95 7.82 26.10
CA ASP A 201 9.10 6.62 26.26
C ASP A 201 7.91 6.68 25.29
N ARG A 202 7.26 7.84 25.20
CA ARG A 202 6.10 8.08 24.33
C ARG A 202 6.09 9.50 23.78
N MET A 203 5.89 9.61 22.47
CA MET A 203 5.83 10.83 21.71
C MET A 203 4.49 10.92 20.96
N LEU A 204 3.66 11.86 21.38
CA LEU A 204 2.48 12.29 20.62
C LEU A 204 2.95 13.45 19.74
N THR A 205 3.44 13.14 18.53
CA THR A 205 4.18 14.09 17.68
C THR A 205 3.45 15.41 17.48
N THR A 206 2.13 15.38 17.27
CA THR A 206 1.28 16.58 17.10
C THR A 206 0.50 16.97 18.36
N GLY A 207 0.88 16.39 19.50
CA GLY A 207 0.15 16.55 20.75
C GLY A 207 -1.24 15.91 20.73
N SER A 208 -2.12 16.43 21.59
CA SER A 208 -3.49 15.96 21.79
C SER A 208 -4.48 17.04 21.38
N ASN A 209 -4.69 17.22 20.07
CA ASN A 209 -5.70 18.08 19.42
C ASN A 209 -5.22 19.40 18.76
N GLY A 210 -4.07 19.38 18.07
CA GLY A 210 -3.48 20.59 17.48
C GLY A 210 -3.82 20.85 16.00
N ARG A 211 -3.51 22.07 15.55
CA ARG A 211 -3.37 22.39 14.12
C ARG A 211 -1.97 22.91 13.82
N TYR A 212 -1.35 22.39 12.77
CA TYR A 212 0.00 22.76 12.36
C TYR A 212 0.03 23.06 10.87
N ALA A 213 0.75 24.09 10.42
CA ALA A 213 1.01 24.26 8.99
C ALA A 213 2.09 23.26 8.51
N SER A 214 3.09 22.97 9.35
CA SER A 214 4.05 21.90 9.11
C SER A 214 4.53 21.23 10.40
N VAL A 215 4.85 19.95 10.30
CA VAL A 215 5.47 19.16 11.37
C VAL A 215 6.67 18.43 10.78
N SER A 216 7.84 18.59 11.39
CA SER A 216 9.08 17.92 11.00
C SER A 216 9.71 17.24 12.22
N VAL A 217 10.06 15.97 12.07
CA VAL A 217 10.77 15.20 13.09
C VAL A 217 12.04 14.64 12.50
N GLU A 218 13.16 14.88 13.16
CA GLU A 218 14.47 14.36 12.79
C GLU A 218 15.06 13.48 13.90
N LEU A 219 15.41 12.24 13.55
CA LEU A 219 16.02 11.29 14.49
C LEU A 219 17.51 11.09 14.16
N ARG A 220 18.38 11.51 15.09
CA ARG A 220 19.85 11.49 14.98
C ARG A 220 20.51 10.74 16.15
N GLY A 221 20.04 9.52 16.39
CA GLY A 221 20.68 8.54 17.26
C GLY A 221 19.90 8.20 18.53
N GLY A 222 18.84 8.95 18.85
CA GLY A 222 18.04 8.72 20.06
C GLY A 222 17.13 7.50 19.98
N HIS A 223 16.44 7.22 21.09
CA HIS A 223 15.46 6.14 21.20
C HIS A 223 14.06 6.69 21.50
N VAL A 224 13.06 6.22 20.76
CA VAL A 224 11.64 6.53 21.01
C VAL A 224 10.85 5.24 21.16
N GLY A 225 10.25 5.01 22.33
CA GLY A 225 9.46 3.79 22.58
C GLY A 225 8.18 3.75 21.75
N TYR A 226 7.42 4.84 21.72
CA TYR A 226 6.16 4.89 21.00
C TYR A 226 5.97 6.26 20.34
N MET A 227 5.81 6.29 19.02
CA MET A 227 5.65 7.52 18.25
C MET A 227 4.39 7.47 17.40
N THR A 228 3.48 8.42 17.63
CA THR A 228 2.20 8.51 16.90
C THR A 228 1.73 9.96 16.76
N ASN A 229 0.74 10.17 15.89
CA ASN A 229 0.03 11.43 15.77
C ASN A 229 -1.41 11.24 16.27
N GLU A 230 -2.01 12.25 16.90
CA GLU A 230 -3.38 12.14 17.39
C GLU A 230 -4.20 13.40 17.14
N LYS A 231 -5.48 13.23 16.78
CA LYS A 231 -6.53 14.26 16.81
C LYS A 231 -6.16 15.61 16.18
N SER A 232 -5.29 15.64 15.17
CA SER A 232 -4.69 16.89 14.68
C SER A 232 -4.87 17.08 13.18
N VAL A 233 -4.87 18.35 12.75
CA VAL A 233 -4.84 18.73 11.33
C VAL A 233 -3.48 19.32 11.01
N VAL A 234 -2.78 18.71 10.06
CA VAL A 234 -1.43 19.11 9.67
C VAL A 234 -1.41 19.53 8.20
N GLY A 235 -0.73 20.63 7.88
CA GLY A 235 -0.45 20.99 6.50
C GLY A 235 0.52 20.01 5.87
N SER A 236 1.80 20.04 6.23
CA SER A 236 2.81 19.08 5.74
C SER A 236 3.46 18.29 6.89
N LEU A 237 3.79 17.03 6.66
CA LEU A 237 4.34 16.11 7.66
C LEU A 237 5.66 15.52 7.15
N SER A 238 6.73 15.66 7.92
CA SER A 238 8.06 15.14 7.56
C SER A 238 8.65 14.33 8.72
N TYR A 239 9.14 13.14 8.42
CA TYR A 239 9.97 12.33 9.31
C TYR A 239 11.28 12.02 8.57
N ASP A 240 12.41 12.49 9.10
CA ASP A 240 13.76 12.22 8.58
C ASP A 240 14.55 11.45 9.65
N PHE A 241 14.52 10.12 9.58
CA PHE A 241 15.22 9.26 10.52
C PHE A 241 16.55 8.85 9.92
N ARG A 242 17.64 9.38 10.48
CA ARG A 242 19.00 9.18 9.98
C ARG A 242 19.75 8.10 10.75
N SER A 243 19.52 7.98 12.06
CA SER A 243 20.11 6.96 12.93
C SER A 243 19.32 6.88 14.24
N GLY A 244 19.37 5.75 14.96
CA GLY A 244 18.71 5.60 16.27
C GLY A 244 17.71 4.46 16.27
N ALA A 245 16.71 4.52 17.15
CA ALA A 245 15.72 3.46 17.26
C ALA A 245 14.30 3.96 17.62
N VAL A 246 13.29 3.32 17.03
CA VAL A 246 11.87 3.54 17.33
C VAL A 246 11.18 2.18 17.55
N ASP A 247 10.67 1.90 18.76
CA ASP A 247 10.07 0.59 19.03
C ASP A 247 8.68 0.43 18.40
N TYR A 248 7.96 1.54 18.23
CA TYR A 248 6.67 1.60 17.56
C TYR A 248 6.49 2.95 16.84
N PHE A 249 6.28 2.91 15.53
CA PHE A 249 6.12 4.08 14.69
C PHE A 249 4.80 4.04 13.92
N CYS A 250 3.92 5.02 14.15
CA CYS A 250 2.68 5.20 13.40
C CYS A 250 2.74 6.47 12.54
N ILE A 251 2.73 6.27 11.21
CA ILE A 251 2.59 7.36 10.23
C ILE A 251 1.10 7.65 10.09
N GLY A 252 0.56 8.50 10.96
CA GLY A 252 -0.87 8.84 11.02
C GLY A 252 -1.46 8.68 12.42
N ALA A 253 -2.80 8.59 12.50
CA ALA A 253 -3.48 8.29 13.77
C ALA A 253 -3.33 6.82 14.15
N ASP A 254 -2.84 6.56 15.37
CA ASP A 254 -2.98 5.26 16.01
C ASP A 254 -4.36 5.11 16.67
N THR A 255 -4.94 3.91 16.53
CA THR A 255 -6.23 3.50 17.06
C THR A 255 -6.12 2.57 18.25
N GLU A 256 -4.99 2.52 18.98
CA GLU A 256 -4.74 1.62 20.13
C GLU A 256 -5.90 1.57 21.17
N ASN A 257 -6.75 2.61 21.22
CA ASN A 257 -7.93 2.70 22.08
C ASN A 257 -9.29 2.34 21.43
N GLY A 258 -9.34 1.86 20.19
CA GLY A 258 -10.56 1.73 19.38
C GLY A 258 -10.95 0.29 19.08
N SER A 259 -12.07 -0.18 19.62
CA SER A 259 -12.77 -1.37 19.10
C SER A 259 -13.00 -1.24 17.60
N ASN A 260 -12.81 -2.33 16.85
CA ASN A 260 -12.97 -2.54 15.39
C ASN A 260 -14.31 -2.13 14.73
N THR A 261 -15.12 -1.32 15.40
CA THR A 261 -16.36 -0.75 14.90
C THR A 261 -16.11 0.69 14.53
N TYR A 262 -15.74 0.91 13.27
CA TYR A 262 -16.13 2.08 12.48
C TYR A 262 -16.06 3.41 13.24
N LEU A 263 -14.94 4.14 13.18
CA LEU A 263 -14.92 5.59 13.46
C LEU A 263 -15.84 6.02 14.62
N SER A 264 -15.77 5.39 15.80
CA SER A 264 -16.56 5.87 16.95
C SER A 264 -15.86 7.10 17.56
N ASP A 265 -15.92 8.18 16.79
CA ASP A 265 -15.92 9.60 17.15
C ASP A 265 -14.68 10.31 17.72
N LEU A 266 -13.53 9.70 18.04
CA LEU A 266 -12.57 10.43 18.88
C LEU A 266 -11.06 10.43 18.56
N ASN A 267 -10.54 9.85 17.48
CA ASN A 267 -9.09 9.97 17.14
C ASN A 267 -8.85 10.20 15.63
N THR A 268 -9.21 11.36 15.09
CA THR A 268 -8.96 11.66 13.66
C THR A 268 -7.75 12.57 13.49
N PHE A 269 -6.70 12.03 12.87
CA PHE A 269 -5.57 12.79 12.36
C PHE A 269 -5.79 13.05 10.86
N TYR A 270 -5.34 14.18 10.33
CA TYR A 270 -5.50 14.50 8.91
C TYR A 270 -4.37 15.37 8.37
N VAL A 271 -3.73 14.94 7.28
CA VAL A 271 -2.71 15.72 6.58
C VAL A 271 -3.26 16.32 5.29
N GLN A 272 -3.09 17.63 5.12
CA GLN A 272 -3.67 18.43 4.03
C GLN A 272 -2.70 18.72 2.88
N GLY A 273 -1.42 18.36 3.02
CA GLY A 273 -0.32 18.69 2.13
C GLY A 273 0.69 17.54 2.03
N ASP A 274 1.97 17.82 1.94
CA ASP A 274 2.97 16.80 1.60
C ASP A 274 3.33 15.94 2.82
N VAL A 275 3.55 14.65 2.58
CA VAL A 275 4.02 13.69 3.58
C VAL A 275 5.35 13.12 3.09
N HIS A 276 6.42 13.34 3.84
CA HIS A 276 7.71 12.75 3.59
C HIS A 276 8.14 11.91 4.79
N VAL A 277 8.51 10.66 4.54
CA VAL A 277 9.09 9.77 5.53
C VAL A 277 10.35 9.18 4.92
N HIS A 278 11.49 9.46 5.51
CA HIS A 278 12.78 8.86 5.19
C HIS A 278 13.29 8.10 6.42
N VAL A 279 13.65 6.84 6.23
CA VAL A 279 14.24 5.97 7.24
C VAL A 279 15.51 5.37 6.65
N ASP A 280 16.65 5.86 7.12
CA ASP A 280 17.97 5.38 6.75
C ASP A 280 18.23 3.97 7.32
N ASP A 281 19.13 3.22 6.69
CA ASP A 281 19.47 1.83 7.03
C ASP A 281 20.05 1.68 8.45
N SER A 282 20.50 2.79 9.04
CA SER A 282 21.06 2.84 10.39
C SER A 282 20.03 3.03 11.51
N VAL A 283 18.75 3.13 11.14
CA VAL A 283 17.62 3.26 12.09
C VAL A 283 17.01 1.89 12.36
N GLU A 284 16.88 1.52 13.62
CA GLU A 284 16.11 0.33 14.02
C GLU A 284 14.65 0.72 14.26
N VAL A 285 13.73 0.24 13.43
CA VAL A 285 12.30 0.37 13.70
C VAL A 285 11.71 -1.01 13.94
N ARG A 286 11.24 -1.27 15.17
CA ARG A 286 10.75 -2.60 15.55
C ARG A 286 9.35 -2.89 14.99
N GLN A 287 8.49 -1.89 14.97
CA GLN A 287 7.15 -1.98 14.37
C GLN A 287 6.80 -0.64 13.72
N ALA A 288 6.37 -0.68 12.46
CA ALA A 288 5.93 0.49 11.73
C ALA A 288 4.57 0.23 11.07
N ILE A 289 3.65 1.18 11.22
CA ILE A 289 2.31 1.15 10.60
C ILE A 289 2.01 2.45 9.87
N ILE A 290 1.17 2.37 8.84
CA ILE A 290 0.56 3.53 8.19
C ILE A 290 -0.86 3.68 8.74
N GLY A 291 -1.08 4.74 9.50
CA GLY A 291 -2.34 5.07 10.14
C GLY A 291 -3.32 5.81 9.21
N ALA A 292 -4.53 6.06 9.72
CA ALA A 292 -5.57 6.78 8.97
C ALA A 292 -5.25 8.28 8.83
N GLY A 293 -5.85 8.92 7.81
CA GLY A 293 -5.75 10.37 7.61
C GLY A 293 -4.54 10.87 6.82
N ILE A 294 -3.69 9.93 6.35
CA ILE A 294 -2.58 10.20 5.43
C ILE A 294 -3.05 10.10 3.97
N LEU A 295 -3.60 8.94 3.59
CA LEU A 295 -4.00 8.64 2.21
C LEU A 295 -5.45 9.04 1.90
N ASP A 296 -6.32 9.01 2.91
CA ASP A 296 -7.75 9.28 2.79
C ASP A 296 -8.17 10.50 3.61
N ILE A 297 -9.10 11.29 3.07
CA ILE A 297 -9.73 12.39 3.81
C ILE A 297 -10.75 11.80 4.78
N PRO A 298 -10.65 12.06 6.09
CA PRO A 298 -11.68 11.63 7.02
C PRO A 298 -12.99 12.39 6.76
N SER A 299 -14.13 11.69 6.83
CA SER A 299 -15.44 12.31 6.61
C SER A 299 -15.79 13.36 7.68
N ARG A 300 -15.21 13.23 8.88
CA ARG A 300 -15.29 14.18 9.98
C ARG A 300 -13.95 14.27 10.71
N LEU A 301 -13.65 15.45 11.23
CA LEU A 301 -12.56 15.70 12.17
C LEU A 301 -13.01 15.40 13.60
N TRP A 302 -12.09 15.47 14.54
CA TRP A 302 -12.27 15.00 15.91
C TRP A 302 -13.38 15.77 16.63
N ASN A 303 -13.41 17.07 16.38
CA ASN A 303 -14.41 17.99 16.91
C ASN A 303 -15.80 17.86 16.22
N GLY A 304 -15.95 16.93 15.27
CA GLY A 304 -17.16 16.71 14.48
C GLY A 304 -17.27 17.58 13.23
N ASP A 305 -16.33 18.50 12.99
CA ASP A 305 -16.30 19.32 11.78
C ASP A 305 -16.14 18.46 10.53
N VAL A 306 -16.71 18.93 9.41
CA VAL A 306 -16.43 18.32 8.12
C VAL A 306 -15.00 18.68 7.73
N ALA A 307 -14.18 17.70 7.38
CA ALA A 307 -12.82 17.96 6.91
C ALA A 307 -12.88 18.84 5.66
N GLN A 308 -12.37 20.08 5.77
CA GLN A 308 -12.29 21.02 4.67
C GLN A 308 -10.86 21.04 4.14
N SER A 309 -10.64 20.44 2.97
CA SER A 309 -9.50 20.68 2.07
C SER A 309 -9.33 19.48 1.13
N THR A 310 -8.45 19.66 0.17
CA THR A 310 -7.88 18.64 -0.67
C THR A 310 -6.82 17.83 0.11
N ALA A 311 -7.06 16.52 0.35
CA ALA A 311 -6.10 15.49 0.83
C ALA A 311 -4.62 15.69 0.48
N SER A 312 -3.77 15.06 1.30
CA SER A 312 -2.34 14.94 1.08
C SER A 312 -2.00 14.66 -0.37
N THR A 313 -1.01 15.41 -0.79
CA THR A 313 -0.75 15.64 -2.18
C THR A 313 0.31 14.69 -2.71
N ASN A 314 1.34 14.53 -1.92
CA ASN A 314 2.56 13.84 -2.29
C ASN A 314 3.00 13.05 -1.06
N VAL A 315 2.82 11.73 -1.10
CA VAL A 315 3.23 10.84 -0.03
C VAL A 315 4.47 10.10 -0.51
N GLU A 316 5.62 10.43 0.07
CA GLU A 316 6.91 9.83 -0.21
C GLU A 316 7.39 9.09 1.04
N ILE A 317 7.46 7.76 0.96
CA ILE A 317 7.97 6.90 2.03
C ILE A 317 9.18 6.14 1.48
N ASP A 318 10.35 6.53 1.95
CA ASP A 318 11.65 5.95 1.61
C ASP A 318 12.19 5.20 2.83
N ALA A 319 12.04 3.88 2.84
CA ALA A 319 12.44 3.00 3.94
C ALA A 319 12.92 1.65 3.39
N GLY A 320 14.05 1.69 2.68
CA GLY A 320 14.50 0.69 1.69
C GLY A 320 14.53 -0.79 2.11
N ASP A 321 14.57 -1.09 3.41
CA ASP A 321 14.65 -2.47 3.94
C ASP A 321 13.68 -2.73 5.12
N MET A 322 12.75 -1.81 5.39
CA MET A 322 11.86 -1.90 6.55
C MET A 322 10.50 -2.54 6.19
N PRO A 323 10.09 -3.64 6.86
CA PRO A 323 8.74 -4.17 6.68
C PRO A 323 7.71 -3.25 7.33
N LEU A 324 7.00 -2.48 6.50
CA LEU A 324 5.82 -1.73 6.91
C LEU A 324 4.62 -2.69 6.99
N SER A 325 4.08 -2.91 8.19
CA SER A 325 2.88 -3.72 8.34
C SER A 325 1.64 -2.84 8.13
N PRO A 326 0.80 -3.13 7.13
CA PRO A 326 -0.56 -2.59 7.08
C PRO A 326 -1.44 -3.30 8.13
N ASP A 327 -1.17 -3.07 9.41
CA ASP A 327 -1.97 -3.67 10.47
C ASP A 327 -3.19 -2.80 10.81
N THR A 328 -4.27 -3.46 11.26
CA THR A 328 -5.69 -3.05 11.34
C THR A 328 -6.01 -1.60 11.77
N CYS A 329 -5.71 -0.60 10.93
CA CYS A 329 -6.43 0.69 10.91
C CYS A 329 -7.44 0.75 9.75
N PHE A 330 -7.41 -0.24 8.86
CA PHE A 330 -8.34 -0.44 7.74
C PHE A 330 -9.38 -1.48 8.11
N MET A 331 -10.49 -1.07 8.72
CA MET A 331 -11.73 -1.80 8.52
C MET A 331 -12.80 -0.80 8.09
N THR A 332 -12.96 -0.69 6.77
CA THR A 332 -14.27 -0.43 6.19
C THR A 332 -15.27 -1.46 6.74
N SER A 333 -16.56 -1.19 6.62
CA SER A 333 -17.65 -1.72 7.47
C SER A 333 -17.90 -3.23 7.31
N ASN A 334 -17.13 -3.92 6.48
CA ASN A 334 -17.34 -5.30 6.14
C ASN A 334 -16.03 -6.08 6.15
N ARG A 335 -15.72 -6.68 7.30
CA ARG A 335 -14.77 -7.79 7.41
C ARG A 335 -15.15 -8.98 6.49
N SER A 336 -16.38 -9.01 5.98
CA SER A 336 -16.90 -9.96 5.00
C SER A 336 -16.55 -9.63 3.53
N GLN A 337 -15.93 -8.49 3.23
CA GLN A 337 -15.57 -8.07 1.87
C GLN A 337 -14.06 -8.16 1.56
N GLY A 338 -13.23 -8.71 2.45
CA GLY A 338 -11.88 -9.18 2.08
C GLY A 338 -10.79 -8.13 1.84
N ASN A 339 -11.03 -6.84 2.06
CA ASN A 339 -10.01 -5.79 1.84
C ASN A 339 -8.99 -5.75 3.01
N VAL A 340 -8.01 -6.65 2.94
CA VAL A 340 -6.77 -6.66 3.73
C VAL A 340 -5.64 -6.27 2.77
N TYR A 341 -5.03 -5.10 2.96
CA TYR A 341 -3.81 -4.75 2.23
C TYR A 341 -2.64 -5.49 2.87
N GLN A 342 -1.82 -6.18 2.10
CA GLN A 342 -0.62 -6.89 2.56
C GLN A 342 0.55 -6.40 1.70
N PHE A 343 1.46 -5.61 2.28
CA PHE A 343 2.60 -5.03 1.55
C PHE A 343 3.84 -5.88 1.80
N THR A 344 4.54 -6.26 0.73
CA THR A 344 5.68 -7.20 0.80
C THR A 344 7.06 -6.59 0.53
N THR A 345 7.18 -5.36 0.01
CA THR A 345 8.45 -4.58 -0.11
C THR A 345 8.19 -3.18 -0.73
N TYR A 346 8.93 -2.12 -0.36
CA TYR A 346 8.87 -0.81 -1.04
C TYR A 346 10.20 -0.01 -1.05
N THR A 347 10.45 0.75 -2.14
CA THR A 347 11.42 1.86 -2.25
C THR A 347 10.91 2.82 -3.33
N VAL A 348 10.71 4.13 -3.06
CA VAL A 348 10.54 5.16 -4.11
C VAL A 348 11.02 6.54 -3.64
N GLY A 349 11.87 7.18 -4.46
CA GLY A 349 12.23 8.59 -4.37
C GLY A 349 11.71 9.43 -5.56
N GLY A 350 11.04 10.55 -5.22
CA GLY A 350 10.76 11.78 -6.01
C GLY A 350 9.81 11.73 -7.22
N THR A 351 9.04 12.79 -7.58
CA THR A 351 8.57 14.07 -6.98
C THR A 351 7.30 14.50 -7.78
N PRO A 352 6.49 15.48 -7.35
CA PRO A 352 5.05 15.27 -7.31
C PRO A 352 4.17 16.31 -8.04
N ARG A 353 2.83 16.13 -8.06
CA ARG A 353 1.82 17.21 -7.84
C ARG A 353 0.36 16.76 -7.99
N THR A 354 -0.52 17.59 -7.43
CA THR A 354 -1.86 17.22 -6.97
C THR A 354 -3.06 18.00 -7.48
N LYS A 355 -4.16 17.22 -7.44
CA LYS A 355 -5.56 17.52 -7.14
C LYS A 355 -6.38 18.41 -8.08
N ALA A 356 -7.41 17.72 -8.59
CA ALA A 356 -8.71 18.20 -9.02
C ALA A 356 -8.67 19.41 -9.95
N MET A 357 -8.27 19.14 -11.19
CA MET A 357 -8.82 19.83 -12.34
C MET A 357 -9.30 18.75 -13.31
N SER A 358 -10.29 19.07 -14.15
CA SER A 358 -10.50 18.37 -15.42
C SER A 358 -9.13 18.05 -16.03
N THR A 359 -8.66 16.81 -15.99
CA THR A 359 -7.24 16.49 -16.25
C THR A 359 -7.08 15.82 -17.61
N ASP A 360 -6.73 16.64 -18.60
CA ASP A 360 -5.74 16.23 -19.60
C ASP A 360 -4.41 16.03 -18.84
N CYS A 361 -3.99 14.79 -18.61
CA CYS A 361 -2.71 14.48 -17.97
C CYS A 361 -1.58 14.55 -18.99
N TYR A 362 -0.75 15.60 -18.91
CA TYR A 362 0.55 15.68 -19.58
C TYR A 362 1.63 15.10 -18.68
N VAL A 363 2.34 14.06 -19.13
CA VAL A 363 3.57 13.58 -18.48
C VAL A 363 4.68 13.58 -19.53
N SER A 364 5.58 14.54 -19.42
CA SER A 364 6.77 14.67 -20.27
C SER A 364 7.92 13.84 -19.72
N GLY A 365 8.47 12.96 -20.56
CA GLY A 365 9.89 12.59 -20.54
C GLY A 365 10.29 11.36 -19.74
N SER A 366 10.83 10.37 -20.48
CA SER A 366 11.66 9.24 -20.08
C SER A 366 11.08 8.19 -19.11
N SER A 367 10.64 7.07 -19.72
CA SER A 367 10.80 5.69 -19.25
C SER A 367 10.81 5.46 -17.73
N SER A 368 9.65 5.59 -17.09
CA SER A 368 9.42 5.06 -15.75
C SER A 368 8.48 3.85 -15.82
N ARG A 369 8.87 2.76 -15.14
CA ARG A 369 8.02 1.57 -14.93
C ARG A 369 7.02 1.91 -13.81
N GLN A 370 5.73 1.79 -14.07
CA GLN A 370 4.68 1.94 -13.05
C GLN A 370 3.99 0.60 -12.78
N PRO A 371 3.95 0.10 -11.53
CA PRO A 371 3.14 -1.07 -11.15
C PRO A 371 1.68 -0.69 -10.89
N VAL A 372 0.74 -1.59 -11.23
CA VAL A 372 -0.72 -1.41 -11.09
C VAL A 372 -1.26 -2.53 -10.18
N TYR A 373 -1.90 -2.15 -9.06
CA TYR A 373 -2.59 -3.04 -8.11
C TYR A 373 -4.11 -3.07 -8.44
N GLY A 374 -4.72 -4.22 -8.78
CA GLY A 374 -5.50 -5.09 -7.88
C GLY A 374 -7.03 -4.84 -7.94
N ASP A 375 -7.86 -5.87 -7.75
CA ASP A 375 -9.30 -5.94 -8.10
C ASP A 375 -10.24 -4.89 -7.47
N GLU A 376 -9.81 -4.16 -6.44
CA GLU A 376 -10.55 -3.02 -5.88
C GLU A 376 -9.71 -1.71 -5.79
N GLY A 377 -8.56 -1.63 -6.48
CA GLY A 377 -7.70 -0.44 -6.53
C GLY A 377 -8.03 0.48 -7.71
N VAL A 378 -8.18 1.78 -7.45
CA VAL A 378 -8.37 2.93 -8.40
C VAL A 378 -9.55 2.82 -9.40
N TRP A 379 -10.10 1.64 -9.66
CA TRP A 379 -10.99 1.39 -10.80
C TRP A 379 -12.34 0.86 -10.34
N ALA A 380 -12.99 1.62 -9.46
CA ALA A 380 -14.41 1.45 -9.12
C ALA A 380 -15.18 2.76 -9.26
N SER A 381 -14.87 3.58 -10.26
CA SER A 381 -15.80 4.61 -10.76
C SER A 381 -15.33 5.12 -12.12
N ALA A 382 -16.28 5.37 -13.02
CA ALA A 382 -16.07 5.77 -14.42
C ALA A 382 -15.01 6.87 -14.56
N THR A 383 -13.83 6.52 -15.08
CA THR A 383 -12.81 7.50 -15.48
C THR A 383 -12.09 7.01 -16.73
N ASP A 384 -12.08 7.86 -17.75
CA ASP A 384 -11.33 7.63 -18.98
C ASP A 384 -9.82 7.80 -18.69
N LEU A 385 -8.96 6.89 -19.14
CA LEU A 385 -7.49 6.97 -18.99
C LEU A 385 -6.84 6.99 -20.37
N THR A 386 -5.66 7.60 -20.52
CA THR A 386 -4.88 7.53 -21.76
C THR A 386 -3.39 7.26 -21.48
N VAL A 387 -2.84 6.20 -22.09
CA VAL A 387 -1.40 5.95 -22.20
C VAL A 387 -0.88 6.75 -23.41
N ASN A 388 -0.10 7.79 -23.18
CA ASN A 388 0.31 8.71 -24.25
C ASN A 388 1.55 8.24 -25.01
N VAL A 389 1.83 8.91 -26.12
CA VAL A 389 3.00 8.66 -26.97
C VAL A 389 4.30 8.64 -26.15
N GLY A 390 5.09 7.56 -26.30
CA GLY A 390 6.37 7.36 -25.62
C GLY A 390 6.26 6.86 -24.18
N GLN A 391 5.07 6.55 -23.68
CA GLN A 391 4.82 6.05 -22.34
C GLN A 391 4.57 4.54 -22.32
N TYR A 392 4.91 3.90 -21.20
CA TYR A 392 4.67 2.48 -20.96
C TYR A 392 3.84 2.33 -19.68
N LEU A 393 2.72 1.60 -19.75
CA LEU A 393 1.98 1.17 -18.57
C LEU A 393 2.15 -0.34 -18.39
N TYR A 394 2.53 -0.78 -17.19
CA TYR A 394 2.68 -2.20 -16.87
C TYR A 394 1.57 -2.64 -15.89
N VAL A 395 0.71 -3.55 -16.31
CA VAL A 395 -0.40 -4.09 -15.51
C VAL A 395 -0.12 -5.56 -15.18
N ASN A 396 0.24 -5.87 -13.94
CA ASN A 396 0.54 -7.25 -13.52
C ASN A 396 -0.47 -7.82 -12.50
N ALA A 397 -1.50 -7.06 -12.15
CA ALA A 397 -2.61 -7.46 -11.31
C ALA A 397 -3.93 -7.39 -12.09
N GLN A 398 -5.04 -7.81 -11.48
CA GLN A 398 -6.32 -7.66 -12.14
C GLN A 398 -6.77 -6.19 -12.13
N MET A 399 -7.48 -5.81 -13.17
CA MET A 399 -7.88 -4.43 -13.47
C MET A 399 -9.29 -4.43 -14.04
N THR A 400 -10.13 -3.46 -13.71
CA THR A 400 -11.47 -3.34 -14.29
C THR A 400 -11.62 -2.05 -15.09
N ILE A 401 -11.86 -2.14 -16.39
CA ILE A 401 -12.27 -0.99 -17.20
C ILE A 401 -13.80 -0.93 -17.11
N SER A 402 -14.32 0.03 -16.34
CA SER A 402 -15.73 0.09 -15.98
C SER A 402 -16.65 0.52 -17.14
N SER A 403 -17.93 0.16 -17.06
CA SER A 403 -18.92 0.62 -18.03
C SER A 403 -18.97 2.15 -18.11
N GLY A 404 -19.04 2.69 -19.33
CA GLY A 404 -19.05 4.13 -19.57
C GLY A 404 -17.68 4.82 -19.42
N SER A 405 -16.60 4.06 -19.25
CA SER A 405 -15.22 4.56 -19.29
C SER A 405 -14.47 4.08 -20.53
N THR A 406 -13.46 4.84 -20.93
CA THR A 406 -12.56 4.59 -22.05
C THR A 406 -11.11 4.58 -21.59
N PHE A 407 -10.46 3.43 -21.68
CA PHE A 407 -9.02 3.30 -21.55
C PHE A 407 -8.39 3.44 -22.93
N THR A 408 -7.65 4.50 -23.18
CA THR A 408 -6.98 4.77 -24.46
C THR A 408 -5.50 4.42 -24.38
N VAL A 409 -4.97 3.73 -25.38
CA VAL A 409 -3.53 3.65 -25.65
C VAL A 409 -3.29 4.46 -26.91
N SER A 410 -2.72 5.65 -26.80
CA SER A 410 -2.48 6.54 -27.95
C SER A 410 -1.41 5.96 -28.87
N GLN A 411 -1.42 6.40 -30.13
CA GLN A 411 -0.39 6.02 -31.11
C GLN A 411 1.04 6.29 -30.61
N GLY A 412 1.82 5.22 -30.41
CA GLY A 412 3.18 5.26 -29.87
C GLY A 412 3.27 5.21 -28.33
N GLY A 413 2.14 5.10 -27.63
CA GLY A 413 2.07 4.63 -26.24
C GLY A 413 2.01 3.11 -26.18
N CYS A 414 2.41 2.54 -25.05
CA CYS A 414 2.51 1.10 -24.87
C CYS A 414 1.85 0.63 -23.56
N LEU A 415 0.92 -0.31 -23.64
CA LEU A 415 0.41 -1.07 -22.50
C LEU A 415 1.06 -2.46 -22.50
N VAL A 416 1.57 -2.92 -21.36
CA VAL A 416 2.06 -4.29 -21.17
C VAL A 416 1.27 -4.89 -20.02
N THR A 417 0.45 -5.89 -20.29
CA THR A 417 -0.40 -6.53 -19.28
C THR A 417 -0.09 -8.02 -19.15
N THR A 418 0.15 -8.47 -17.92
CA THR A 418 0.30 -9.89 -17.55
C THR A 418 -0.79 -10.36 -16.59
N GLY A 419 -1.65 -9.44 -16.13
CA GLY A 419 -2.77 -9.70 -15.22
C GLY A 419 -4.09 -9.97 -15.95
N HIS A 420 -5.20 -9.87 -15.22
CA HIS A 420 -6.55 -10.10 -15.74
C HIS A 420 -7.33 -8.77 -15.85
N ILE A 421 -7.57 -8.28 -17.06
CA ILE A 421 -8.36 -7.07 -17.30
C ILE A 421 -9.83 -7.45 -17.51
N PHE A 422 -10.72 -7.02 -16.62
CA PHE A 422 -12.17 -7.06 -16.77
C PHE A 422 -12.65 -5.83 -17.56
N LEU A 423 -12.89 -6.02 -18.85
CA LEU A 423 -13.31 -4.95 -19.75
C LEU A 423 -14.83 -4.88 -19.82
N VAL A 424 -15.43 -3.89 -19.14
CA VAL A 424 -16.88 -3.54 -19.18
C VAL A 424 -17.11 -2.23 -19.96
N GLY A 425 -16.08 -1.40 -20.11
CA GLY A 425 -16.05 -0.17 -20.92
C GLY A 425 -15.33 -0.32 -22.26
N LEU A 426 -14.72 0.75 -22.75
CA LEU A 426 -13.99 0.78 -24.02
C LEU A 426 -12.47 0.73 -23.77
N LEU A 427 -11.75 -0.14 -24.47
CA LEU A 427 -10.30 -0.08 -24.64
C LEU A 427 -10.00 0.48 -26.05
N GLN A 428 -9.69 1.77 -26.16
CA GLN A 428 -9.30 2.43 -27.41
C GLN A 428 -7.80 2.26 -27.64
N ASN A 429 -7.40 1.27 -28.44
CA ASN A 429 -6.01 0.97 -28.72
C ASN A 429 -5.54 1.59 -30.06
N ASP A 430 -5.02 2.80 -30.03
CA ASP A 430 -4.34 3.42 -31.18
C ASP A 430 -2.82 3.19 -31.19
N GLY A 431 -2.26 2.60 -30.12
CA GLY A 431 -0.83 2.31 -29.90
C GLY A 431 -0.52 0.81 -29.85
N ASP A 432 0.37 0.41 -28.94
CA ASP A 432 0.80 -0.98 -28.76
C ASP A 432 0.29 -1.56 -27.42
N VAL A 433 -0.48 -2.65 -27.45
CA VAL A 433 -0.90 -3.39 -26.25
C VAL A 433 -0.27 -4.78 -26.27
N TYR A 434 0.74 -5.03 -25.45
CA TYR A 434 1.34 -6.34 -25.24
C TYR A 434 0.62 -7.07 -24.11
N ASN A 435 -0.22 -8.04 -24.45
CA ASN A 435 -0.95 -8.88 -23.52
C ASN A 435 -0.28 -10.26 -23.39
N SER A 436 0.10 -10.64 -22.17
CA SER A 436 0.49 -11.99 -21.79
C SER A 436 -0.40 -12.55 -20.66
N GLY A 437 -1.51 -11.86 -20.36
CA GLY A 437 -2.52 -12.25 -19.37
C GLY A 437 -3.87 -12.49 -20.04
N VAL A 438 -4.96 -12.01 -19.43
CA VAL A 438 -6.32 -12.17 -19.95
C VAL A 438 -7.02 -10.81 -20.02
N ILE A 439 -7.61 -10.47 -21.16
CA ILE A 439 -8.54 -9.35 -21.32
C ILE A 439 -9.93 -9.94 -21.51
N GLU A 440 -10.72 -9.97 -20.44
CA GLU A 440 -12.07 -10.51 -20.38
C GLU A 440 -13.10 -9.41 -20.73
N LYS A 441 -13.64 -9.46 -21.95
CA LYS A 441 -14.70 -8.57 -22.42
C LYS A 441 -16.04 -8.99 -21.82
N ARG A 442 -16.60 -8.17 -20.93
CA ARG A 442 -17.93 -8.34 -20.32
C ARG A 442 -18.99 -7.58 -21.10
N GLU A 443 -20.24 -7.65 -20.66
CA GLU A 443 -21.35 -6.90 -21.27
C GLU A 443 -21.03 -5.39 -21.34
N GLY A 444 -21.04 -4.83 -22.56
CA GLY A 444 -20.66 -3.43 -22.83
C GLY A 444 -19.16 -3.21 -23.07
N GLY A 445 -18.33 -4.21 -22.77
CA GLY A 445 -16.89 -4.22 -22.99
C GLY A 445 -16.50 -4.32 -24.46
N THR A 446 -15.73 -3.36 -24.95
CA THR A 446 -15.28 -3.35 -26.36
C THR A 446 -13.83 -2.91 -26.48
N ILE A 447 -13.12 -3.46 -27.46
CA ILE A 447 -11.81 -2.96 -27.89
C ILE A 447 -12.03 -2.28 -29.24
N ALA A 448 -11.45 -1.09 -29.43
CA ALA A 448 -11.47 -0.38 -30.71
C ALA A 448 -10.04 0.01 -31.09
N GLY A 449 -9.76 0.06 -32.40
CA GLY A 449 -8.42 0.35 -32.90
C GLY A 449 -7.65 -0.94 -33.23
N ASN A 450 -6.37 -0.99 -32.88
CA ASN A 450 -5.49 -2.13 -33.07
C ASN A 450 -5.84 -3.28 -32.11
N GLU A 451 -5.70 -4.51 -32.56
CA GLU A 451 -5.81 -5.68 -31.70
C GLU A 451 -4.62 -5.76 -30.72
N PRO A 452 -4.84 -6.19 -29.46
CA PRO A 452 -3.75 -6.55 -28.56
C PRO A 452 -2.85 -7.64 -29.16
N ILE A 453 -1.55 -7.52 -28.93
CA ILE A 453 -0.52 -8.46 -29.40
C ILE A 453 0.12 -9.19 -28.22
N GLY A 454 0.72 -10.36 -28.45
CA GLY A 454 1.38 -11.16 -27.42
C GLY A 454 0.71 -12.51 -27.17
N ASP A 455 1.18 -13.24 -26.17
CA ASP A 455 0.80 -14.64 -25.91
C ASP A 455 -0.48 -14.78 -25.05
N GLY A 456 -1.04 -13.66 -24.58
CA GLY A 456 -2.23 -13.63 -23.74
C GLY A 456 -3.53 -13.84 -24.52
N PHE A 457 -4.65 -13.78 -23.79
CA PHE A 457 -6.00 -13.99 -24.31
C PHE A 457 -6.82 -12.71 -24.32
N VAL A 458 -7.58 -12.48 -25.38
CA VAL A 458 -8.70 -11.53 -25.43
C VAL A 458 -9.94 -12.39 -25.59
N ALA A 459 -10.84 -12.38 -24.61
CA ALA A 459 -11.93 -13.34 -24.57
C ALA A 459 -13.26 -12.70 -24.17
N TYR A 460 -14.35 -13.12 -24.81
CA TYR A 460 -15.69 -12.70 -24.41
C TYR A 460 -16.21 -13.52 -23.23
N CYS A 461 -16.69 -12.85 -22.20
CA CYS A 461 -17.26 -13.48 -21.02
C CYS A 461 -18.74 -13.81 -21.24
N ILE A 462 -19.08 -15.09 -21.06
CA ILE A 462 -20.46 -15.59 -21.06
C ILE A 462 -20.77 -16.12 -19.66
N ASN A 463 -21.69 -15.47 -18.97
CA ASN A 463 -22.24 -16.01 -17.74
C ASN A 463 -23.20 -17.15 -18.10
N VAL A 464 -22.88 -18.35 -17.64
CA VAL A 464 -23.62 -19.57 -17.96
C VAL A 464 -24.28 -20.14 -16.71
N SER A 465 -25.48 -20.66 -16.89
CA SER A 465 -26.21 -21.43 -15.88
C SER A 465 -26.43 -22.83 -16.45
N PRO A 466 -25.54 -23.80 -16.18
CA PRO A 466 -25.60 -25.10 -16.83
C PRO A 466 -26.94 -25.79 -16.59
N ALA A 467 -27.52 -26.33 -17.65
CA ALA A 467 -28.76 -27.10 -17.60
C ALA A 467 -28.46 -28.57 -17.91
N ASP A 468 -28.98 -29.49 -17.10
CA ASP A 468 -28.79 -30.94 -17.27
C ASP A 468 -27.30 -31.37 -17.42
N GLY A 469 -26.39 -30.63 -16.75
CA GLY A 469 -24.96 -30.89 -16.80
C GLY A 469 -24.28 -30.48 -18.11
N ARG A 470 -24.90 -29.60 -18.91
CA ARG A 470 -24.38 -29.16 -20.20
C ARG A 470 -24.26 -27.64 -20.28
N ILE A 471 -23.29 -27.20 -21.06
CA ILE A 471 -23.13 -25.81 -21.49
C ILE A 471 -23.06 -25.82 -23.02
N ASP A 472 -23.99 -25.12 -23.67
CA ASP A 472 -23.98 -24.90 -25.12
C ASP A 472 -24.07 -23.38 -25.33
N VAL A 473 -23.03 -22.78 -25.92
CA VAL A 473 -22.92 -21.32 -26.10
C VAL A 473 -22.41 -20.96 -27.48
N MET A 474 -22.67 -19.71 -27.88
CA MET A 474 -22.22 -19.15 -29.14
C MET A 474 -21.62 -17.77 -28.90
N ALA A 475 -20.41 -17.52 -29.42
CA ALA A 475 -19.79 -16.21 -29.51
C ALA A 475 -19.79 -15.75 -30.96
N SER A 476 -20.28 -14.53 -31.20
CA SER A 476 -20.47 -14.01 -32.56
C SER A 476 -19.14 -13.60 -33.21
N ASP A 477 -18.30 -12.88 -32.50
CA ASP A 477 -17.16 -12.17 -33.12
C ASP A 477 -15.82 -12.51 -32.46
N ASP A 478 -15.81 -13.48 -31.54
CA ASP A 478 -14.65 -13.86 -30.75
C ASP A 478 -14.22 -15.29 -31.04
N ASP A 479 -12.91 -15.48 -31.15
CA ASP A 479 -12.24 -16.77 -31.31
C ASP A 479 -11.91 -17.43 -29.95
N THR A 480 -12.14 -16.71 -28.85
CA THR A 480 -11.88 -17.14 -27.47
C THR A 480 -12.99 -16.67 -26.55
N VAL A 481 -13.48 -17.55 -25.67
CA VAL A 481 -14.52 -17.24 -24.68
C VAL A 481 -14.11 -17.66 -23.28
N ILE A 482 -14.66 -16.96 -22.29
CA ILE A 482 -14.61 -17.34 -20.88
C ILE A 482 -16.03 -17.64 -20.42
N LEU A 483 -16.24 -18.85 -19.91
CA LEU A 483 -17.50 -19.32 -19.36
C LEU A 483 -17.44 -19.19 -17.85
N ARG A 484 -18.30 -18.34 -17.26
CA ARG A 484 -18.37 -18.14 -15.81
C ARG A 484 -19.67 -18.68 -15.23
N THR A 485 -19.58 -19.34 -14.09
CA THR A 485 -20.75 -19.78 -13.32
C THR A 485 -20.77 -19.12 -11.94
N ASP A 486 -21.97 -18.93 -11.39
CA ASP A 486 -22.14 -18.31 -10.06
C ASP A 486 -21.54 -19.14 -8.90
N SER A 487 -21.24 -20.41 -9.15
CA SER A 487 -20.60 -21.35 -8.23
C SER A 487 -19.92 -22.47 -9.00
N THR A 488 -19.07 -23.27 -8.36
CA THR A 488 -18.45 -24.44 -8.99
C THR A 488 -19.51 -25.41 -9.52
N VAL A 489 -19.45 -25.72 -10.81
CA VAL A 489 -20.35 -26.65 -11.48
C VAL A 489 -19.65 -27.95 -11.86
N TYR A 490 -20.45 -28.99 -12.05
CA TYR A 490 -20.00 -30.28 -12.57
C TYR A 490 -20.80 -30.59 -13.84
N ILE A 491 -20.10 -30.59 -14.97
CA ILE A 491 -20.72 -30.70 -16.30
C ILE A 491 -20.13 -31.89 -17.06
N SER A 492 -20.94 -32.51 -17.90
CA SER A 492 -20.56 -33.65 -18.75
C SER A 492 -20.29 -33.23 -20.19
N ARG A 493 -20.73 -32.04 -20.61
CA ARG A 493 -20.48 -31.52 -21.96
C ARG A 493 -20.38 -29.99 -21.97
N ILE A 494 -19.41 -29.47 -22.71
CA ILE A 494 -19.31 -28.07 -23.12
C ILE A 494 -19.27 -28.05 -24.65
N SER A 495 -20.11 -27.26 -25.30
CA SER A 495 -20.03 -26.96 -26.74
C SER A 495 -20.01 -25.44 -26.90
N VAL A 496 -18.98 -24.95 -27.60
CA VAL A 496 -18.77 -23.53 -27.88
C VAL A 496 -18.69 -23.34 -29.39
N LEU A 497 -19.64 -22.59 -29.93
CA LEU A 497 -19.56 -22.08 -31.30
C LEU A 497 -18.86 -20.72 -31.28
N LEU A 498 -17.80 -20.57 -32.06
CA LEU A 498 -16.96 -19.37 -32.15
C LEU A 498 -17.12 -18.73 -33.54
N GLU A 499 -16.80 -17.44 -33.66
CA GLU A 499 -16.86 -16.68 -34.93
C GLU A 499 -18.17 -16.93 -35.72
N ASN A 500 -19.33 -16.67 -35.11
CA ASN A 500 -20.65 -16.85 -35.72
C ASN A 500 -20.96 -18.28 -36.16
N GLY A 501 -20.26 -19.28 -35.61
CA GLY A 501 -20.47 -20.69 -35.88
C GLY A 501 -19.57 -21.25 -36.99
N ASP A 502 -18.60 -20.48 -37.48
CA ASP A 502 -17.60 -20.97 -38.44
C ASP A 502 -16.65 -22.01 -37.82
N ARG A 503 -16.59 -22.03 -36.48
CA ARG A 503 -15.75 -22.89 -35.65
C ARG A 503 -16.54 -23.42 -34.45
N GLU A 504 -16.30 -24.67 -34.07
CA GLU A 504 -16.90 -25.27 -32.87
C GLU A 504 -15.87 -26.08 -32.08
N VAL A 505 -15.92 -25.97 -30.76
CA VAL A 505 -15.20 -26.87 -29.84
C VAL A 505 -16.22 -27.54 -28.92
N THR A 506 -16.29 -28.87 -28.97
CA THR A 506 -17.11 -29.69 -28.09
C THR A 506 -16.22 -30.57 -27.20
N ILE A 507 -16.31 -30.38 -25.89
CA ILE A 507 -15.65 -31.19 -24.88
C ILE A 507 -16.70 -32.09 -24.23
N THR A 508 -16.50 -33.40 -24.27
CA THR A 508 -17.41 -34.39 -23.67
C THR A 508 -16.66 -35.24 -22.66
N ALA A 509 -17.13 -35.22 -21.40
CA ALA A 509 -16.64 -36.08 -20.35
C ALA A 509 -17.26 -37.49 -20.48
N PRO A 510 -16.50 -38.56 -20.17
CA PRO A 510 -17.04 -39.91 -20.13
C PRO A 510 -18.05 -40.05 -18.97
N GLU A 511 -18.96 -41.03 -19.06
CA GLU A 511 -20.10 -41.20 -18.12
C GLU A 511 -19.72 -41.27 -16.63
N SER A 512 -18.45 -41.57 -16.31
CA SER A 512 -17.91 -41.68 -14.95
C SER A 512 -17.23 -40.42 -14.41
N LEU A 513 -17.05 -39.38 -15.24
CA LEU A 513 -16.33 -38.15 -14.91
C LEU A 513 -17.19 -36.91 -15.15
N TYR A 514 -16.78 -35.80 -14.54
CA TYR A 514 -17.37 -34.48 -14.75
C TYR A 514 -16.25 -33.44 -14.80
N MET A 515 -16.45 -32.39 -15.58
CA MET A 515 -15.59 -31.20 -15.57
C MET A 515 -16.03 -30.32 -14.41
N GLY A 516 -15.14 -30.10 -13.44
CA GLY A 516 -15.39 -29.28 -12.25
C GLY A 516 -14.70 -27.92 -12.38
N GLY A 517 -15.43 -26.83 -12.17
CA GLY A 517 -14.86 -25.48 -12.22
C GLY A 517 -15.93 -24.39 -12.13
N ASP A 518 -15.51 -23.16 -11.89
CA ASP A 518 -16.33 -21.95 -11.90
C ASP A 518 -15.96 -20.97 -13.04
N MET A 519 -14.85 -21.25 -13.72
CA MET A 519 -14.38 -20.53 -14.90
C MET A 519 -13.72 -21.50 -15.88
N PHE A 520 -14.10 -21.42 -17.16
CA PHE A 520 -13.47 -22.18 -18.24
C PHE A 520 -13.14 -21.23 -19.39
N LEU A 521 -11.90 -21.25 -19.89
CA LEU A 521 -11.52 -20.54 -21.10
C LEU A 521 -11.41 -21.54 -22.25
N ILE A 522 -12.11 -21.26 -23.34
CA ILE A 522 -12.11 -22.09 -24.55
C ILE A 522 -11.82 -21.18 -25.73
N GLY A 523 -10.74 -21.44 -26.46
CA GLY A 523 -10.36 -20.69 -27.65
C GLY A 523 -9.97 -21.60 -28.80
N LEU A 524 -10.32 -21.17 -30.01
CA LEU A 524 -9.87 -21.80 -31.26
C LEU A 524 -9.47 -20.70 -32.25
N ARG A 525 -8.19 -20.35 -32.21
CA ARG A 525 -7.62 -19.20 -32.93
C ARG A 525 -6.91 -19.66 -34.20
N GLU A 526 -7.22 -19.06 -35.34
CA GLU A 526 -6.51 -19.35 -36.57
C GLU A 526 -5.13 -18.67 -36.60
N VAL A 527 -4.08 -19.46 -36.77
CA VAL A 527 -2.69 -19.00 -36.81
C VAL A 527 -2.28 -18.81 -38.26
N SER A 528 -2.00 -17.58 -38.65
CA SER A 528 -1.59 -17.25 -40.01
C SER A 528 -0.17 -17.74 -40.30
N GLY A 529 0.00 -18.59 -41.34
CA GLY A 529 1.29 -18.75 -42.02
C GLY A 529 1.95 -20.13 -42.09
N ALA A 530 1.32 -21.24 -41.70
CA ALA A 530 2.03 -22.53 -41.61
C ALA A 530 1.52 -23.71 -42.48
N SER A 531 0.37 -23.63 -43.14
CA SER A 531 -0.14 -24.75 -43.97
C SER A 531 -0.93 -24.28 -45.19
N SER A 532 -1.22 -25.19 -46.12
CA SER A 532 -1.96 -24.88 -47.36
C SER A 532 -3.46 -24.62 -47.15
N LEU A 533 -4.00 -24.94 -45.96
CA LEU A 533 -5.44 -24.84 -45.65
C LEU A 533 -5.76 -24.04 -44.39
N GLY A 534 -4.89 -24.03 -43.38
CA GLY A 534 -5.13 -23.40 -42.09
C GLY A 534 -4.39 -24.10 -40.95
N ALA A 535 -4.09 -23.35 -39.90
CA ALA A 535 -3.60 -23.88 -38.64
C ALA A 535 -4.40 -23.24 -37.51
N TYR A 536 -4.75 -23.99 -36.49
CA TYR A 536 -5.60 -23.54 -35.39
C TYR A 536 -4.93 -23.84 -34.06
N ASN A 537 -4.88 -22.86 -33.18
CA ASN A 537 -4.45 -23.05 -31.80
C ASN A 537 -5.69 -23.26 -30.93
N LEU A 538 -5.77 -24.44 -30.29
CA LEU A 538 -6.82 -24.81 -29.37
C LEU A 538 -6.34 -24.59 -27.94
N ASP A 539 -7.04 -23.72 -27.22
CA ASP A 539 -6.76 -23.39 -25.82
C ASP A 539 -7.95 -23.85 -24.96
N VAL A 540 -7.69 -24.70 -23.96
CA VAL A 540 -8.68 -25.14 -22.97
C VAL A 540 -8.09 -24.98 -21.57
N ILE A 541 -8.60 -24.03 -20.80
CA ILE A 541 -8.11 -23.69 -19.46
C ILE A 541 -9.26 -23.74 -18.45
N GLY A 542 -8.96 -24.12 -17.21
CA GLY A 542 -9.95 -24.25 -16.13
C GLY A 542 -10.45 -25.69 -15.92
N ILE A 543 -9.95 -26.63 -16.73
CA ILE A 543 -10.12 -28.07 -16.52
C ILE A 543 -8.76 -28.64 -16.13
N ASP A 544 -8.71 -29.43 -15.05
CA ASP A 544 -7.49 -30.14 -14.65
C ASP A 544 -6.99 -31.03 -15.80
N GLU A 545 -5.71 -30.90 -16.13
CA GLU A 545 -5.07 -31.57 -17.28
C GLU A 545 -5.22 -33.10 -17.23
N ALA A 546 -5.13 -33.70 -16.04
CA ALA A 546 -5.31 -35.14 -15.88
C ALA A 546 -6.76 -35.56 -16.17
N VAL A 547 -7.74 -34.68 -15.88
CA VAL A 547 -9.14 -34.92 -16.23
C VAL A 547 -9.37 -34.66 -17.72
N LEU A 548 -8.79 -33.59 -18.29
CA LEU A 548 -8.91 -33.23 -19.71
C LEU A 548 -8.40 -34.35 -20.62
N SER A 549 -7.28 -35.00 -20.27
CA SER A 549 -6.72 -36.15 -21.00
C SER A 549 -7.66 -37.36 -21.12
N SER A 550 -8.70 -37.42 -20.26
CA SER A 550 -9.72 -38.48 -20.28
C SER A 550 -11.01 -38.05 -21.00
N MET A 551 -11.06 -36.83 -21.55
CA MET A 551 -12.22 -36.28 -22.26
C MET A 551 -12.07 -36.42 -23.78
N SER A 552 -13.20 -36.41 -24.48
CA SER A 552 -13.22 -36.28 -25.94
C SER A 552 -13.32 -34.81 -26.31
N ILE A 553 -12.37 -34.30 -27.08
CA ILE A 553 -12.40 -32.93 -27.60
C ILE A 553 -12.63 -32.99 -29.11
N GLU A 554 -13.83 -32.63 -29.55
CA GLU A 554 -14.19 -32.52 -30.96
C GLU A 554 -14.03 -31.07 -31.41
N VAL A 555 -13.29 -30.85 -32.50
CA VAL A 555 -13.05 -29.54 -33.09
C VAL A 555 -13.60 -29.52 -34.50
N THR A 556 -14.52 -28.60 -34.78
CA THR A 556 -15.08 -28.35 -36.12
C THR A 556 -14.56 -27.03 -36.66
N VAL A 557 -14.03 -27.05 -37.88
CA VAL A 557 -13.58 -25.83 -38.59
C VAL A 557 -14.10 -25.81 -40.02
N SER A 558 -14.47 -24.62 -40.48
CA SER A 558 -14.79 -24.38 -41.88
C SER A 558 -13.58 -24.58 -42.78
N CYS A 559 -13.74 -25.35 -43.86
CA CYS A 559 -12.72 -25.55 -44.88
C CYS A 559 -13.32 -25.42 -46.29
N SER A 560 -12.70 -24.60 -47.14
CA SER A 560 -13.16 -24.39 -48.53
C SER A 560 -12.78 -25.55 -49.46
N LEU A 561 -12.83 -26.79 -48.98
CA LEU A 561 -12.51 -27.99 -49.74
C LEU A 561 -13.76 -28.60 -50.37
N GLY A 562 -13.61 -29.10 -51.60
CA GLY A 562 -14.62 -29.99 -52.17
C GLY A 562 -14.58 -31.35 -51.47
N SER A 563 -15.74 -32.01 -51.36
CA SER A 563 -15.92 -33.32 -50.69
C SER A 563 -14.93 -34.41 -51.10
N ASP A 564 -14.36 -34.30 -52.30
CA ASP A 564 -13.49 -35.30 -52.91
C ASP A 564 -11.99 -35.03 -52.69
N THR A 565 -11.65 -33.96 -51.96
CA THR A 565 -10.26 -33.58 -51.67
C THR A 565 -9.78 -34.21 -50.37
N GLY A 566 -8.66 -34.93 -50.41
CA GLY A 566 -8.02 -35.43 -49.20
C GLY A 566 -7.60 -34.29 -48.28
N CYS A 567 -7.94 -34.40 -47.01
CA CYS A 567 -7.47 -33.51 -45.95
C CYS A 567 -6.86 -34.36 -44.82
N TYR A 568 -5.83 -33.83 -44.20
CA TYR A 568 -5.16 -34.41 -43.04
C TYR A 568 -5.16 -33.34 -41.95
N VAL A 569 -5.48 -33.75 -40.72
CA VAL A 569 -5.32 -32.93 -39.54
C VAL A 569 -4.22 -33.57 -38.69
N TYR A 570 -3.27 -32.78 -38.23
CA TYR A 570 -2.18 -33.27 -37.41
C TYR A 570 -1.75 -32.25 -36.35
N HIS A 571 -1.20 -32.77 -35.27
CA HIS A 571 -0.55 -32.04 -34.19
C HIS A 571 0.94 -32.37 -34.21
N VAL A 572 1.79 -31.43 -33.78
CA VAL A 572 3.22 -31.68 -33.58
C VAL A 572 3.47 -31.63 -32.08
N ASP A 573 3.83 -32.76 -31.50
CA ASP A 573 4.15 -32.86 -30.08
C ASP A 573 5.39 -32.01 -29.79
N GLU A 574 5.27 -31.04 -28.88
CA GLU A 574 6.32 -30.07 -28.62
C GLU A 574 7.55 -30.68 -27.90
N GLU A 575 7.36 -31.76 -27.14
CA GLU A 575 8.43 -32.40 -26.37
C GLU A 575 9.30 -33.32 -27.24
N THR A 576 8.65 -34.06 -28.14
CA THR A 576 9.26 -35.10 -28.96
C THR A 576 9.54 -34.63 -30.38
N GLY A 577 8.80 -33.63 -30.87
CA GLY A 577 8.79 -33.20 -32.26
C GLY A 577 8.07 -34.16 -33.20
N ASP A 578 7.37 -35.16 -32.65
CA ASP A 578 6.66 -36.17 -33.43
C ASP A 578 5.36 -35.61 -34.01
N VAL A 579 5.03 -36.04 -35.23
CA VAL A 579 3.79 -35.64 -35.90
C VAL A 579 2.70 -36.67 -35.62
N VAL A 580 1.62 -36.23 -34.99
CA VAL A 580 0.48 -37.07 -34.60
C VAL A 580 -0.72 -36.77 -35.50
N ALA A 581 -1.23 -37.78 -36.21
CA ALA A 581 -2.44 -37.65 -37.02
C ALA A 581 -3.69 -37.63 -36.14
N MET A 582 -4.59 -36.67 -36.39
CA MET A 582 -5.89 -36.60 -35.71
C MET A 582 -6.96 -37.37 -36.48
N GLU A 583 -7.85 -38.05 -35.76
CA GLU A 583 -9.00 -38.74 -36.36
C GLU A 583 -10.03 -37.71 -36.85
N ILE A 584 -10.42 -37.79 -38.12
CA ILE A 584 -11.47 -36.93 -38.70
C ILE A 584 -12.80 -37.69 -38.65
N THR A 585 -13.74 -37.16 -37.88
CA THR A 585 -15.03 -37.79 -37.60
C THR A 585 -16.14 -37.36 -38.57
N ASP A 586 -16.06 -36.14 -39.12
CA ASP A 586 -16.98 -35.66 -40.15
C ASP A 586 -16.28 -34.77 -41.19
N ARG A 587 -16.78 -34.83 -42.43
CA ARG A 587 -16.43 -33.97 -43.57
C ARG A 587 -17.69 -33.65 -44.35
N SER A 588 -18.49 -32.76 -43.80
CA SER A 588 -19.80 -32.41 -44.37
C SER A 588 -19.89 -30.90 -44.56
N TYR A 589 -20.64 -30.47 -45.57
CA TYR A 589 -21.04 -29.07 -45.78
C TYR A 589 -19.91 -28.02 -45.88
N GLY A 590 -18.67 -28.43 -46.17
CA GLY A 590 -17.53 -27.52 -46.21
C GLY A 590 -16.90 -27.29 -44.82
N GLU A 591 -17.10 -28.21 -43.89
CA GLU A 591 -16.50 -28.23 -42.56
C GLU A 591 -15.76 -29.56 -42.36
N ILE A 592 -14.79 -29.55 -41.45
CA ILE A 592 -14.10 -30.75 -40.97
C ILE A 592 -14.22 -30.79 -39.47
N THR A 593 -14.68 -31.92 -38.94
CA THR A 593 -14.65 -32.23 -37.50
C THR A 593 -13.60 -33.28 -37.22
N PHE A 594 -12.74 -33.03 -36.24
CA PHE A 594 -11.69 -33.96 -35.82
C PHE A 594 -11.60 -34.07 -34.31
N LEU A 595 -11.04 -35.20 -33.84
CA LEU A 595 -10.74 -35.42 -32.43
C LEU A 595 -9.36 -34.87 -32.10
N ALA A 596 -9.34 -33.83 -31.26
CA ALA A 596 -8.13 -33.21 -30.76
C ALA A 596 -7.57 -34.01 -29.58
N ASP A 597 -6.26 -34.27 -29.62
CA ASP A 597 -5.51 -34.88 -28.53
C ASP A 597 -4.96 -33.77 -27.61
N GLY A 598 -5.82 -33.22 -26.76
CA GLY A 598 -5.46 -32.16 -25.81
C GLY A 598 -5.56 -30.73 -26.36
N THR A 599 -4.67 -29.86 -25.88
CA THR A 599 -4.55 -28.43 -26.28
C THR A 599 -3.31 -28.21 -27.12
N GLY A 600 -3.31 -27.18 -27.96
CA GLY A 600 -2.15 -26.78 -28.76
C GLY A 600 -2.48 -26.52 -30.22
N GLN A 601 -1.44 -26.50 -31.05
CA GLN A 601 -1.58 -26.17 -32.47
C GLN A 601 -1.91 -27.41 -33.32
N TYR A 602 -2.97 -27.29 -34.12
CA TYR A 602 -3.41 -28.28 -35.09
C TYR A 602 -3.31 -27.71 -36.50
N PHE A 603 -2.80 -28.52 -37.43
CA PHE A 603 -2.54 -28.12 -38.81
C PHE A 603 -3.44 -28.90 -39.77
N LEU A 604 -4.04 -28.18 -40.71
CA LEU A 604 -4.80 -28.76 -41.81
C LEU A 604 -3.95 -28.76 -43.08
N SER A 605 -3.91 -29.90 -43.77
CA SER A 605 -3.14 -30.04 -45.01
C SER A 605 -3.86 -30.91 -46.02
N THR A 606 -3.69 -30.62 -47.31
CA THR A 606 -4.09 -31.55 -48.40
C THR A 606 -3.01 -32.59 -48.70
N THR A 607 -1.84 -32.44 -48.10
CA THR A 607 -0.68 -33.32 -48.28
C THR A 607 -0.38 -34.03 -46.96
N SER A 608 -0.15 -35.34 -47.02
CA SER A 608 0.25 -36.11 -45.83
C SER A 608 1.57 -35.55 -45.27
N PRO A 609 1.67 -35.28 -43.95
CA PRO A 609 2.88 -34.79 -43.30
C PRO A 609 4.03 -35.81 -43.35
N GLU A 610 5.27 -35.32 -43.48
CA GLU A 610 6.46 -36.19 -43.35
C GLU A 610 6.53 -36.76 -41.92
N GLY A 611 6.64 -38.08 -41.79
CA GLY A 611 6.69 -38.77 -40.49
C GLY A 611 5.40 -39.49 -40.11
N ILE A 612 4.27 -39.18 -40.76
CA ILE A 612 3.07 -40.00 -40.69
C ILE A 612 3.20 -41.09 -41.75
N ASP A 613 3.70 -42.26 -41.36
CA ASP A 613 3.53 -43.44 -42.18
C ASP A 613 2.02 -43.65 -42.35
N ASP A 614 1.53 -43.68 -43.61
CA ASP A 614 0.21 -44.22 -43.95
C ASP A 614 0.20 -45.72 -43.59
N SER A 615 0.24 -46.02 -42.30
CA SER A 615 -0.08 -47.34 -41.75
C SER A 615 -1.57 -47.44 -41.47
N ASP A 616 -2.38 -46.75 -42.26
CA ASP A 616 -3.74 -47.19 -42.52
C ASP A 616 -3.65 -48.40 -43.45
N GLY A 617 -3.40 -49.55 -42.82
CA GLY A 617 -3.50 -50.85 -43.42
C GLY A 617 -4.94 -51.14 -43.82
N SER A 618 -5.44 -50.54 -44.91
CA SER A 618 -6.64 -51.01 -45.59
C SER A 618 -6.86 -50.45 -47.01
N VAL A 619 -5.82 -50.14 -47.78
CA VAL A 619 -5.94 -50.30 -49.24
C VAL A 619 -4.65 -50.91 -49.77
N LEU A 620 -4.53 -52.24 -49.65
CA LEU A 620 -3.88 -52.97 -50.73
C LEU A 620 -4.63 -52.53 -51.99
N SER A 621 -4.01 -51.68 -52.81
CA SER A 621 -4.55 -51.34 -54.13
C SER A 621 -5.09 -52.64 -54.75
N GLU A 622 -6.26 -52.64 -55.37
CA GLU A 622 -6.81 -53.86 -55.98
C GLU A 622 -5.76 -54.61 -56.82
N ASN A 623 -4.77 -53.88 -57.38
CA ASN A 623 -3.58 -54.43 -58.02
C ASN A 623 -2.65 -55.22 -57.09
N ALA A 624 -2.32 -54.73 -55.88
CA ALA A 624 -1.49 -55.46 -54.91
C ALA A 624 -2.21 -56.72 -54.37
N LEU A 625 -3.52 -56.64 -54.11
CA LEU A 625 -4.31 -57.81 -53.70
C LEU A 625 -4.43 -58.84 -54.85
N ASN A 626 -4.64 -58.37 -56.09
CA ASN A 626 -4.63 -59.24 -57.27
C ASN A 626 -3.27 -59.86 -57.57
N ILE A 627 -2.17 -59.13 -57.33
CA ILE A 627 -0.79 -59.65 -57.48
C ILE A 627 -0.50 -60.69 -56.38
N ALA A 628 -0.88 -60.44 -55.13
CA ALA A 628 -0.74 -61.39 -54.04
C ALA A 628 -1.59 -62.65 -54.28
N LEU A 629 -2.85 -62.48 -54.72
CA LEU A 629 -3.74 -63.60 -55.07
C LEU A 629 -3.18 -64.40 -56.27
N ALA A 630 -2.66 -63.73 -57.30
CA ALA A 630 -2.02 -64.38 -58.44
C ALA A 630 -0.75 -65.15 -58.02
N ALA A 631 0.07 -64.59 -57.12
CA ALA A 631 1.24 -65.25 -56.58
C ALA A 631 0.86 -66.49 -55.75
N VAL A 632 -0.20 -66.41 -54.94
CA VAL A 632 -0.72 -67.56 -54.17
C VAL A 632 -1.29 -68.63 -55.11
N ILE A 633 -2.02 -68.25 -56.16
CA ILE A 633 -2.54 -69.19 -57.18
C ILE A 633 -1.37 -69.90 -57.89
N VAL A 634 -0.31 -69.17 -58.25
CA VAL A 634 0.89 -69.75 -58.86
C VAL A 634 1.62 -70.66 -57.87
N LEU A 635 1.72 -70.28 -56.59
CA LEU A 635 2.40 -71.08 -55.57
C LEU A 635 1.63 -72.37 -55.26
N VAL A 636 0.30 -72.29 -55.13
CA VAL A 636 -0.58 -73.46 -54.96
C VAL A 636 -0.55 -74.33 -56.21
N GLY A 637 -0.57 -73.73 -57.41
CA GLY A 637 -0.39 -74.45 -58.67
C GLY A 637 0.94 -75.19 -58.72
N ALA A 638 2.04 -74.55 -58.32
CA ALA A 638 3.36 -75.16 -58.26
C ALA A 638 3.46 -76.28 -57.21
N ILE A 639 2.81 -76.12 -56.05
CA ILE A 639 2.73 -77.14 -55.00
C ILE A 639 1.90 -78.34 -55.47
N VAL A 640 0.75 -78.11 -56.13
CA VAL A 640 -0.09 -79.18 -56.69
C VAL A 640 0.66 -79.92 -57.79
N VAL A 641 1.36 -79.21 -58.68
CA VAL A 641 2.21 -79.82 -59.72
C VAL A 641 3.37 -80.59 -59.10
N TYR A 642 4.03 -80.07 -58.05
CA TYR A 642 5.08 -80.77 -57.33
C TYR A 642 4.56 -82.03 -56.64
N ILE A 643 3.38 -81.99 -56.02
CA ILE A 643 2.74 -83.14 -55.39
C ILE A 643 2.31 -84.18 -56.44
N LEU A 644 1.82 -83.75 -57.61
CA LEU A 644 1.44 -84.63 -58.71
C LEU A 644 2.65 -85.26 -59.42
N LEU A 645 3.76 -84.52 -59.55
CA LEU A 645 5.02 -85.04 -60.13
C LEU A 645 5.83 -85.91 -59.16
N LYS A 646 5.55 -85.86 -57.86
CA LYS A 646 6.17 -86.72 -56.84
C LYS A 646 5.36 -88.01 -56.58
N LYS A 647 4.27 -88.20 -57.33
CA LYS A 647 3.43 -89.40 -57.28
C LYS A 647 3.68 -90.26 -58.52
N ASP A 648 4.93 -90.66 -58.69
CA ASP A 648 5.37 -91.86 -59.41
C ASP A 648 6.37 -92.61 -58.51
#